data_AF-A0A2P6W413-F1
#
_entry.id   AF-A0A2P6W413-F1
#
_cell.length_a   1.000
_cell.length_b   1.000
_cell.length_c   1.000
_cell.angle_alpha   90.00
_cell.angle_beta   90.00
_cell.angle_gamma   90.00
#
_symmetry.space_group_name_H-M   'P 1'
#
loop_
_entity.id
_entity.type
_entity.pdbx_description
1 polymer ?
#
loop_
_entity_poly.entity_id
_entity_poly.type
_entity_poly.pdbx_seq_one_letter_code
_entity_poly.pdbx_strand_id
1 'polypeptide(L)'
;MKGPKFILNRLKENFDVSEEQEQEGFPDMNYVVGNTSGLDVGNIPTPVDRRIGDQAQIGGSAMEVQIYNPATFSIEGDQIIDVVDQLGLDITLHSEPNMGYASAYKTQGQQGVGIGTVHPYFTNYLEEMAKFKQKAERKADFNIGRINPHASTSPMPPLEERMPMDVGMDPFGFKINGLDKDELDMRDMANRSIFRNEQFLEKFYKMFLLKKAVDRPWQLYTNFLSRYSEKFDRIFRDAQRQACDNFYDVGKERMRNKETEDLLQGKAALVSTAARSDVGVQNVWLDLISEKWDEDEQITIEISIPNSDNSDEITIDSLDSINEILGQTTRVSSLRTLPEAIYRIENKEFIYRNQLELKNVVDGEKLEAISQKALSDLNDKLDKIWNGNGDKFLISVEGKRSALSNHLDYDPQRIVQKAEEYDGNDFDKSNEGPWELDNAAVKTLTGEKKFFESGRYREMLRALGNQYEQPMWMESNLFYYIIPCWMSSSSVENEKHEGWNAPEFIWKALVEDEWSEKYEINLKEPATEDGYFDALEESHEFRMDVAAATAACYVWGHFTQMDSEFNSGESTWMEFMNKHGIGVNLEAMHGSPQQLLKLWRPKDIATASHAINITARNKLGDMHPELDSCIAKFTIDMEHVASFGANPWNQMKEMIENEEKIASYEDYTTGINPEKPLAKILRQYHLMKPGVESQQGTYHGPFRRGDKQLYTWIYRLVEDGFARNKVEQAALMYEQGEEK
;
A
#
# COMPACT_ATOMS: atom_id res chain seq x y z
N MET A 1 21.74 52.50 19.66
CA MET A 1 22.64 51.48 20.28
C MET A 1 23.51 50.91 19.17
N LYS A 2 24.77 50.56 19.45
CA LYS A 2 25.72 50.06 18.45
C LYS A 2 25.53 48.55 18.29
N GLY A 3 25.03 48.13 17.13
CA GLY A 3 24.72 46.75 16.77
C GLY A 3 25.93 45.81 16.53
N PRO A 4 25.75 44.69 15.77
CA PRO A 4 26.48 43.40 15.82
C PRO A 4 28.02 43.39 15.77
N LYS A 5 28.66 44.53 15.46
CA LYS A 5 30.12 44.67 15.42
C LYS A 5 30.81 44.36 16.75
N PHE A 6 30.11 44.51 17.88
CA PHE A 6 30.69 44.27 19.20
C PHE A 6 31.00 42.79 19.46
N ILE A 7 30.10 41.88 19.11
CA ILE A 7 30.27 40.43 19.37
C ILE A 7 31.42 39.87 18.53
N LEU A 8 31.47 40.23 17.24
CA LEU A 8 32.55 39.81 16.33
C LEU A 8 33.92 40.38 16.75
N ASN A 9 33.99 41.63 17.18
CA ASN A 9 35.26 42.22 17.66
C ASN A 9 35.75 41.57 18.97
N ARG A 10 34.84 41.14 19.85
CA ARG A 10 35.21 40.48 21.11
C ARG A 10 35.60 39.00 20.95
N LEU A 11 35.12 38.35 19.89
CA LEU A 11 35.59 37.02 19.51
C LEU A 11 37.05 37.08 19.02
N LYS A 12 37.43 38.14 18.30
CA LYS A 12 38.82 38.39 17.87
C LYS A 12 39.80 38.57 19.03
N GLU A 13 39.39 39.20 20.12
CA GLU A 13 40.26 39.44 21.29
C GLU A 13 40.62 38.17 22.10
N ASN A 14 39.92 37.04 21.88
CA ASN A 14 40.08 35.82 22.70
C ASN A 14 40.66 34.62 21.96
N PHE A 15 40.90 34.73 20.66
CA PHE A 15 41.63 33.72 19.89
C PHE A 15 42.95 34.35 19.45
N ASP A 16 44.04 33.90 20.08
CA ASP A 16 45.40 34.39 19.91
C ASP A 16 45.95 33.99 18.52
N VAL A 17 45.45 34.65 17.48
CA VAL A 17 45.91 34.48 16.10
C VAL A 17 46.83 35.65 15.78
N SER A 18 48.11 35.35 15.60
CA SER A 18 49.16 36.29 15.22
C SER A 18 48.73 37.23 14.08
N GLU A 19 49.00 38.52 14.25
CA GLU A 19 48.60 39.66 13.40
C GLU A 19 49.08 39.65 11.93
N GLU A 20 49.55 38.52 11.37
CA GLU A 20 50.10 38.48 9.99
C GLU A 20 49.31 37.64 8.98
N GLN A 21 48.09 37.19 9.31
CA GLN A 21 47.14 36.72 8.30
C GLN A 21 45.75 37.28 8.61
N GLU A 22 45.36 38.34 7.91
CA GLU A 22 43.94 38.61 7.65
C GLU A 22 43.39 37.41 6.87
N GLN A 23 43.06 36.31 7.57
CA GLN A 23 41.99 35.45 7.09
C GLN A 23 40.72 36.25 7.33
N GLU A 24 40.25 36.91 6.26
CA GLU A 24 38.88 37.38 6.14
C GLU A 24 37.96 36.30 6.75
N GLY A 25 37.27 36.62 7.85
CA GLY A 25 36.14 35.80 8.26
C GLY A 25 35.23 35.61 7.05
N PHE A 26 34.77 34.37 6.80
CA PHE A 26 34.14 33.94 5.54
C PHE A 26 33.31 35.06 4.86
N PRO A 27 33.85 35.78 3.85
CA PRO A 27 33.22 36.97 3.27
C PRO A 27 31.92 36.67 2.48
N ASP A 28 31.59 35.39 2.31
CA ASP A 28 30.45 34.90 1.53
C ASP A 28 29.29 34.32 2.38
N MET A 29 29.24 34.61 3.69
CA MET A 29 28.11 34.15 4.53
C MET A 29 26.97 35.18 4.55
N ASN A 30 25.77 34.74 4.20
CA ASN A 30 24.53 35.52 4.19
C ASN A 30 23.59 35.01 5.30
N TYR A 31 23.68 35.59 6.49
CA TYR A 31 22.91 35.16 7.66
C TYR A 31 22.50 36.30 8.58
N VAL A 32 21.47 36.03 9.37
CA VAL A 32 21.00 36.84 10.50
C VAL A 32 21.03 36.02 11.78
N VAL A 33 21.21 36.70 12.89
CA VAL A 33 21.09 36.12 14.23
C VAL A 33 19.81 36.66 14.83
N GLY A 34 18.94 35.78 15.30
CA GLY A 34 17.65 36.16 15.84
C GLY A 34 17.31 35.46 17.13
N ASN A 35 16.17 35.84 17.70
CA ASN A 35 15.58 35.15 18.85
C ASN A 35 14.18 34.64 18.49
N THR A 36 13.77 33.52 19.06
CA THR A 36 12.37 33.07 19.02
C THR A 36 11.67 33.43 20.33
N SER A 37 10.37 33.70 20.24
CA SER A 37 9.57 34.14 21.39
C SER A 37 9.09 32.99 22.29
N GLY A 38 9.15 31.73 21.83
CA GLY A 38 8.80 30.50 22.56
C GLY A 38 7.39 30.43 23.17
N LEU A 39 6.58 31.48 23.02
CA LEU A 39 5.31 31.70 23.72
C LEU A 39 4.31 32.40 22.82
N ASP A 40 3.15 31.76 22.61
CA ASP A 40 2.04 32.22 21.76
C ASP A 40 1.66 33.69 22.01
N VAL A 41 1.57 34.45 20.93
CA VAL A 41 1.08 35.84 20.90
C VAL A 41 -0.36 35.95 21.45
N GLY A 42 -1.12 34.86 21.56
CA GLY A 42 -2.49 34.82 22.08
C GLY A 42 -2.70 34.48 23.57
N ASN A 43 -1.75 33.87 24.29
CA ASN A 43 -2.11 33.16 25.53
C ASN A 43 -2.06 33.94 26.86
N ILE A 44 -1.53 35.17 26.94
CA ILE A 44 -1.58 36.04 28.15
C ILE A 44 -1.52 37.53 27.72
N PRO A 45 -2.26 38.46 28.36
CA PRO A 45 -2.30 39.88 28.01
C PRO A 45 -1.04 40.64 28.49
N THR A 46 0.11 40.38 27.87
CA THR A 46 1.16 41.38 27.71
C THR A 46 1.13 41.85 26.26
N PRO A 47 1.02 43.17 26.02
CA PRO A 47 0.96 43.74 24.68
C PRO A 47 2.09 43.20 23.78
N VAL A 48 1.77 42.79 22.55
CA VAL A 48 2.68 42.12 21.59
C VAL A 48 3.95 42.92 21.34
N ASP A 49 3.81 44.24 21.29
CA ASP A 49 4.88 45.23 21.22
C ASP A 49 5.90 45.09 22.34
N ARG A 50 5.46 44.81 23.57
CA ARG A 50 6.35 44.60 24.70
C ARG A 50 7.18 43.33 24.52
N ARG A 51 6.60 42.27 23.96
CA ARG A 51 7.32 41.00 23.75
C ARG A 51 8.35 41.13 22.64
N ILE A 52 7.96 41.71 21.50
CA ILE A 52 8.88 42.01 20.40
C ILE A 52 10.00 42.93 20.91
N GLY A 53 9.66 43.97 21.67
CA GLY A 53 10.63 44.88 22.29
C GLY A 53 11.57 44.21 23.30
N ASP A 54 11.07 43.33 24.17
CA ASP A 54 11.87 42.60 25.15
C ASP A 54 12.82 41.61 24.45
N GLN A 55 12.36 40.92 23.40
CA GLN A 55 13.18 39.99 22.62
C GLN A 55 14.24 40.71 21.77
N ALA A 56 13.92 41.86 21.21
CA ALA A 56 14.86 42.70 20.45
C ALA A 56 16.03 43.18 21.33
N GLN A 57 15.78 43.49 22.60
CA GLN A 57 16.80 43.97 23.54
C GLN A 57 17.90 42.93 23.83
N ILE A 58 17.66 41.65 23.54
CA ILE A 58 18.61 40.55 23.76
C ILE A 58 19.68 40.51 22.65
N GLY A 59 19.46 41.18 21.51
CA GLY A 59 20.51 41.47 20.52
C GLY A 59 20.47 40.65 19.23
N GLY A 60 19.28 40.34 18.71
CA GLY A 60 19.09 39.78 17.36
C GLY A 60 18.74 40.84 16.32
N SER A 61 18.99 40.54 15.05
CA SER A 61 18.52 41.29 13.87
C SER A 61 17.31 40.62 13.19
N ALA A 62 16.86 39.47 13.70
CA ALA A 62 15.66 38.78 13.25
C ALA A 62 14.85 38.25 14.44
N MET A 63 13.56 38.01 14.24
CA MET A 63 12.67 37.46 15.25
C MET A 63 11.68 36.44 14.66
N GLU A 64 11.49 35.33 15.36
CA GLU A 64 10.35 34.45 15.09
C GLU A 64 9.14 34.85 15.93
N VAL A 65 8.04 35.18 15.24
CA VAL A 65 6.78 35.60 15.84
C VAL A 65 5.76 34.48 15.69
N GLN A 66 5.27 33.96 16.81
CA GLN A 66 4.29 32.89 16.82
C GLN A 66 2.87 33.43 16.65
N ILE A 67 2.27 33.19 15.49
CA ILE A 67 0.89 33.60 15.17
C ILE A 67 0.12 32.33 14.87
N TYR A 68 -0.71 31.89 15.80
CA TYR A 68 -1.57 30.74 15.58
C TYR A 68 -2.84 31.16 14.83
N ASN A 69 -3.67 32.01 15.41
CA ASN A 69 -4.93 32.40 14.79
C ASN A 69 -4.71 33.33 13.57
N PRO A 70 -5.15 32.95 12.35
CA PRO A 70 -5.07 33.83 11.17
C PRO A 70 -5.69 35.21 11.38
N ALA A 71 -6.73 35.32 12.22
CA ALA A 71 -7.37 36.60 12.51
C ALA A 71 -6.44 37.63 13.18
N THR A 72 -5.36 37.19 13.83
CA THR A 72 -4.37 38.08 14.46
C THR A 72 -3.69 39.00 13.43
N PHE A 73 -3.46 38.54 12.20
CA PHE A 73 -2.95 39.39 11.12
C PHE A 73 -3.86 40.61 10.85
N SER A 74 -5.17 40.39 10.91
CA SER A 74 -6.18 41.43 10.69
C SER A 74 -6.35 42.36 11.90
N ILE A 75 -6.24 41.83 13.13
CA ILE A 75 -6.48 42.60 14.36
C ILE A 75 -5.25 43.41 14.78
N GLU A 76 -4.06 42.80 14.75
CA GLU A 76 -2.82 43.35 15.32
C GLU A 76 -1.73 43.62 14.27
N GLY A 77 -1.99 43.30 13.00
CA GLY A 77 -0.97 43.40 11.94
C GLY A 77 -0.34 44.78 11.78
N ASP A 78 -1.09 45.87 11.94
CA ASP A 78 -0.51 47.23 11.93
C ASP A 78 0.49 47.43 13.07
N GLN A 79 0.16 46.93 14.26
CA GLN A 79 1.01 47.09 15.44
C GLN A 79 2.29 46.26 15.30
N ILE A 80 2.18 45.04 14.78
CA ILE A 80 3.34 44.18 14.51
C ILE A 80 4.27 44.87 13.52
N ILE A 81 3.75 45.38 12.40
CA ILE A 81 4.54 46.11 11.39
C ILE A 81 5.25 47.31 12.02
N ASP A 82 4.52 48.16 12.74
CA ASP A 82 5.07 49.38 13.33
C ASP A 82 6.18 49.08 14.34
N VAL A 83 6.03 48.04 15.16
CA VAL A 83 7.03 47.67 16.19
C VAL A 83 8.26 47.03 15.57
N VAL A 84 8.07 46.10 14.64
CA VAL A 84 9.16 45.41 13.94
C VAL A 84 10.02 46.42 13.16
N ASP A 85 9.39 47.34 12.44
CA ASP A 85 10.05 48.42 11.70
C ASP A 85 10.84 49.36 12.63
N GLN A 86 10.23 49.79 13.75
CA GLN A 86 10.90 50.64 14.75
C GLN A 86 12.13 49.98 15.36
N LEU A 87 12.11 48.66 15.52
CA LEU A 87 13.22 47.89 16.09
C LEU A 87 14.26 47.48 15.03
N GLY A 88 13.93 47.60 13.73
CA GLY A 88 14.79 47.23 12.63
C GLY A 88 15.09 45.72 12.59
N LEU A 89 14.05 44.91 12.81
CA LEU A 89 14.14 43.45 12.82
C LEU A 89 13.54 42.86 11.54
N ASP A 90 14.15 41.81 11.01
CA ASP A 90 13.47 40.89 10.09
C ASP A 90 12.58 39.91 10.87
N ILE A 91 11.53 39.37 10.25
CA ILE A 91 10.64 38.41 10.92
C ILE A 91 10.44 37.11 10.15
N THR A 92 10.30 36.02 10.88
CA THR A 92 9.73 34.74 10.43
C THR A 92 8.50 34.43 11.27
N LEU A 93 7.55 33.65 10.75
CA LEU A 93 6.27 33.41 11.41
C LEU A 93 6.11 31.96 11.77
N HIS A 94 5.93 31.66 13.05
CA HIS A 94 5.57 30.32 13.50
C HIS A 94 4.04 30.14 13.45
N SER A 95 3.57 29.04 12.88
CA SER A 95 2.13 28.78 12.69
C SER A 95 1.71 27.48 13.38
N GLU A 96 0.46 27.42 13.86
CA GLU A 96 -0.07 26.28 14.60
C GLU A 96 -0.28 24.97 13.81
N PRO A 97 -0.76 24.98 12.54
CA PRO A 97 -1.18 23.74 11.92
C PRO A 97 0.06 22.91 11.59
N ASN A 98 0.09 21.71 12.16
CA ASN A 98 1.14 20.74 11.90
C ASN A 98 0.93 20.11 10.52
N MET A 99 1.93 20.23 9.65
CA MET A 99 1.90 19.76 8.26
C MET A 99 2.21 18.27 8.21
N GLY A 100 1.27 17.45 7.73
CA GLY A 100 1.44 16.00 7.68
C GLY A 100 0.14 15.24 7.47
N TYR A 101 0.21 13.91 7.61
CA TYR A 101 -0.99 13.08 7.73
C TYR A 101 -1.57 13.22 9.14
N ALA A 102 -2.47 14.19 9.29
CA ALA A 102 -3.25 14.38 10.49
C ALA A 102 -4.43 13.40 10.44
N SER A 103 -4.37 12.31 11.20
CA SER A 103 -5.56 11.48 11.47
C SER A 103 -6.57 12.31 12.25
N ALA A 104 -7.87 12.06 12.08
CA ALA A 104 -8.89 12.83 12.76
C ALA A 104 -8.99 12.46 14.24
N TYR A 105 -8.04 12.90 15.07
CA TYR A 105 -8.19 12.82 16.53
C TYR A 105 -9.27 13.82 16.99
N LYS A 106 -10.54 13.37 16.97
CA LYS A 106 -11.62 13.91 17.80
C LYS A 106 -11.60 13.19 19.15
N THR A 107 -10.61 13.44 19.99
CA THR A 107 -10.79 13.22 21.43
C THR A 107 -11.49 14.44 22.01
N GLN A 108 -12.46 14.23 22.91
CA GLN A 108 -13.40 15.22 23.47
C GLN A 108 -12.78 16.43 24.21
N GLY A 109 -11.49 16.70 24.06
CA GLY A 109 -10.78 17.86 24.60
C GLY A 109 -9.83 18.57 23.63
N GLN A 110 -9.55 18.04 22.43
CA GLN A 110 -8.76 18.72 21.39
C GLN A 110 -9.64 18.96 20.16
N GLN A 111 -9.97 20.22 19.88
CA GLN A 111 -10.67 20.57 18.66
C GLN A 111 -9.69 20.49 17.47
N GLY A 112 -9.94 19.58 16.52
CA GLY A 112 -9.61 19.85 15.10
C GLY A 112 -8.37 19.21 14.48
N VAL A 113 -8.09 17.92 14.68
CA VAL A 113 -7.05 17.21 13.91
C VAL A 113 -7.69 16.54 12.67
N GLY A 114 -7.02 16.50 11.51
CA GLY A 114 -7.55 15.91 10.26
C GLY A 114 -7.27 16.73 9.00
N ILE A 115 -7.14 16.10 7.82
CA ILE A 115 -6.97 16.79 6.53
C ILE A 115 -8.04 17.86 6.28
N GLY A 116 -9.31 17.55 6.59
CA GLY A 116 -10.45 18.46 6.43
C GLY A 116 -10.46 19.65 7.41
N THR A 117 -9.57 19.66 8.40
CA THR A 117 -9.40 20.79 9.32
C THR A 117 -8.10 21.54 9.02
N VAL A 118 -6.99 20.81 8.91
CA VAL A 118 -5.65 21.36 8.64
C VAL A 118 -5.62 22.10 7.30
N HIS A 119 -6.22 21.51 6.26
CA HIS A 119 -6.15 22.10 4.92
C HIS A 119 -6.94 23.43 4.82
N PRO A 120 -8.21 23.54 5.26
CA PRO A 120 -8.89 24.83 5.28
C PRO A 120 -8.24 25.86 6.22
N TYR A 121 -7.72 25.43 7.37
CA TYR A 121 -7.05 26.33 8.29
C TYR A 121 -5.80 26.98 7.67
N PHE A 122 -4.91 26.16 7.11
CA PHE A 122 -3.67 26.68 6.53
C PHE A 122 -3.95 27.50 5.27
N THR A 123 -5.00 27.18 4.51
CA THR A 123 -5.52 28.03 3.42
C THR A 123 -5.85 29.44 3.92
N ASN A 124 -6.66 29.55 4.99
CA ASN A 124 -6.99 30.84 5.59
C ASN A 124 -5.75 31.56 6.15
N TYR A 125 -4.80 30.82 6.71
CA TYR A 125 -3.54 31.37 7.20
C TYR A 125 -2.73 32.00 6.06
N LEU A 126 -2.56 31.30 4.94
CA LEU A 126 -1.86 31.79 3.76
C LEU A 126 -2.52 33.07 3.20
N GLU A 127 -3.85 33.15 3.19
CA GLU A 127 -4.57 34.34 2.73
C GLU A 127 -4.31 35.57 3.60
N GLU A 128 -4.46 35.42 4.92
CA GLU A 128 -4.26 36.52 5.86
C GLU A 128 -2.79 36.95 5.89
N MET A 129 -1.87 35.98 5.78
CA MET A 129 -0.44 36.23 5.65
C MET A 129 -0.11 36.99 4.35
N ALA A 130 -0.71 36.63 3.21
CA ALA A 130 -0.49 37.37 1.96
C ALA A 130 -0.94 38.83 2.05
N LYS A 131 -2.07 39.09 2.72
CA LYS A 131 -2.55 40.46 2.98
C LYS A 131 -1.60 41.20 3.93
N PHE A 132 -1.12 40.54 4.98
CA PHE A 132 -0.17 41.10 5.92
C PHE A 132 1.17 41.45 5.25
N LYS A 133 1.74 40.53 4.46
CA LYS A 133 2.99 40.73 3.72
C LYS A 133 2.89 41.92 2.75
N GLN A 134 1.87 41.95 1.92
CA GLN A 134 1.64 43.07 0.99
C GLN A 134 1.50 44.42 1.73
N LYS A 135 0.95 44.42 2.94
CA LYS A 135 0.80 45.61 3.76
C LYS A 135 2.13 46.05 4.39
N ALA A 136 2.92 45.10 4.89
CA ALA A 136 4.25 45.35 5.45
C ALA A 136 5.18 45.96 4.40
N GLU A 137 5.27 45.37 3.20
CA GLU A 137 6.10 45.83 2.08
C GLU A 137 5.77 47.26 1.61
N ARG A 138 4.57 47.77 1.89
CA ARG A 138 4.16 49.15 1.57
C ARG A 138 4.48 50.15 2.67
N LYS A 139 4.65 49.69 3.92
CA LYS A 139 4.68 50.55 5.11
C LYS A 139 6.03 50.55 5.82
N ALA A 140 6.81 49.49 5.70
CA ALA A 140 7.99 49.23 6.51
C ALA A 140 9.12 48.63 5.66
N ASP A 141 10.35 48.69 6.17
CA ASP A 141 11.56 48.18 5.51
C ASP A 141 12.16 47.03 6.33
N PHE A 142 11.45 45.90 6.36
CA PHE A 142 11.93 44.64 6.92
C PHE A 142 11.53 43.45 6.05
N ASN A 143 12.33 42.38 6.10
CA ASN A 143 12.04 41.15 5.39
C ASN A 143 11.10 40.26 6.22
N ILE A 144 10.10 39.70 5.54
CA ILE A 144 9.34 38.59 6.08
C ILE A 144 9.88 37.31 5.45
N GLY A 145 10.69 36.58 6.22
CA GLY A 145 11.44 35.41 5.77
C GLY A 145 10.52 34.31 5.25
N ARG A 146 9.96 33.49 6.14
CA ARG A 146 9.08 32.35 5.80
C ARG A 146 8.08 32.07 6.92
N ILE A 147 7.15 31.15 6.66
CA ILE A 147 6.32 30.53 7.68
C ILE A 147 7.06 29.27 8.17
N ASN A 148 7.17 29.06 9.47
CA ASN A 148 7.82 27.91 10.09
C ASN A 148 6.77 27.00 10.74
N PRO A 149 6.01 26.19 9.97
CA PRO A 149 5.09 25.22 10.56
C PRO A 149 5.83 23.95 10.98
N HIS A 150 5.33 23.30 12.02
CA HIS A 150 5.80 21.98 12.40
C HIS A 150 5.36 20.89 11.41
N ALA A 151 6.15 19.83 11.32
CA ALA A 151 5.90 18.61 10.57
C ALA A 151 5.31 17.56 11.52
N SER A 152 4.07 17.14 11.24
CA SER A 152 3.28 16.07 11.89
C SER A 152 3.12 16.14 13.42
N THR A 153 1.91 15.87 13.92
CA THR A 153 1.65 15.56 15.36
C THR A 153 1.09 14.16 15.58
N SER A 154 0.95 13.38 14.51
CA SER A 154 0.41 12.03 14.60
C SER A 154 1.52 11.01 14.90
N PRO A 155 1.35 10.16 15.93
CA PRO A 155 2.28 9.08 16.23
C PRO A 155 2.28 8.07 15.09
N MET A 156 3.33 7.27 15.00
CA MET A 156 3.38 6.14 14.07
C MET A 156 2.24 5.14 14.35
N PRO A 157 1.55 4.66 13.32
CA PRO A 157 0.54 3.63 13.50
C PRO A 157 1.21 2.31 13.89
N PRO A 158 0.69 1.55 14.87
CA PRO A 158 1.18 0.21 15.14
C PRO A 158 0.74 -0.75 14.02
N LEU A 159 1.57 -1.77 13.73
CA LEU A 159 1.25 -2.76 12.69
C LEU A 159 -0.07 -3.51 12.97
N GLU A 160 -0.42 -3.68 14.24
CA GLU A 160 -1.53 -4.52 14.72
C GLU A 160 -2.82 -3.75 15.02
N GLU A 161 -2.88 -2.42 14.80
CA GLU A 161 -4.02 -1.64 15.30
C GLU A 161 -5.35 -2.10 14.71
N ARG A 162 -6.27 -2.53 15.58
CA ARG A 162 -7.65 -2.91 15.23
C ARG A 162 -8.58 -1.75 15.60
N MET A 163 -8.91 -0.94 14.58
CA MET A 163 -9.83 0.21 14.51
C MET A 163 -10.02 1.09 15.77
N PRO A 164 -9.74 2.39 15.62
CA PRO A 164 -10.73 3.41 15.94
C PRO A 164 -11.04 4.33 14.74
N MET A 165 -12.22 4.96 14.76
CA MET A 165 -12.90 5.67 13.65
C MET A 165 -12.11 6.85 13.01
N ASP A 166 -12.31 7.03 11.69
CA ASP A 166 -12.10 8.23 10.83
C ASP A 166 -10.63 8.67 10.53
N VAL A 167 -10.06 8.68 9.32
CA VAL A 167 -10.52 8.62 7.91
C VAL A 167 -9.36 8.07 7.05
N GLY A 168 -9.63 7.28 6.00
CA GLY A 168 -8.63 6.82 5.03
C GLY A 168 -8.63 7.65 3.75
N MET A 169 -7.67 8.56 3.60
CA MET A 169 -7.54 9.45 2.44
C MET A 169 -6.32 9.07 1.61
N ASP A 170 -6.31 9.39 0.33
CA ASP A 170 -5.12 9.31 -0.51
C ASP A 170 -4.38 10.67 -0.57
N PRO A 171 -3.17 10.74 -1.14
CA PRO A 171 -2.39 11.96 -1.23
C PRO A 171 -3.04 13.09 -2.07
N PHE A 172 -4.14 12.82 -2.77
CA PHE A 172 -4.89 13.81 -3.54
C PHE A 172 -6.08 14.38 -2.77
N GLY A 173 -6.31 13.93 -1.53
CA GLY A 173 -7.43 14.38 -0.71
C GLY A 173 -8.75 13.73 -1.04
N PHE A 174 -8.77 12.57 -1.71
CA PHE A 174 -9.96 11.74 -1.87
C PHE A 174 -9.96 10.58 -0.87
N LYS A 175 -11.14 10.05 -0.52
CA LYS A 175 -11.20 8.84 0.33
C LYS A 175 -10.63 7.66 -0.44
N ILE A 176 -9.76 6.87 0.19
CA ILE A 176 -9.09 5.73 -0.45
C ILE A 176 -10.09 4.67 -0.96
N ASN A 177 -11.18 4.45 -0.23
CA ASN A 177 -12.28 3.55 -0.59
C ASN A 177 -13.42 4.27 -1.31
N GLY A 178 -13.30 5.59 -1.49
CA GLY A 178 -14.22 6.49 -2.15
C GLY A 178 -14.25 6.23 -3.64
N LEU A 179 -14.78 5.06 -3.97
CA LEU A 179 -14.82 4.48 -5.30
C LEU A 179 -16.25 4.40 -5.81
N ASP A 180 -17.19 5.13 -5.19
CA ASP A 180 -18.53 5.31 -5.75
C ASP A 180 -18.47 6.10 -7.07
N LYS A 181 -19.62 6.19 -7.74
CA LYS A 181 -19.68 6.79 -9.07
C LYS A 181 -19.25 8.27 -9.06
N ASP A 182 -19.70 9.03 -8.07
CA ASP A 182 -19.49 10.47 -8.03
C ASP A 182 -18.02 10.78 -7.68
N GLU A 183 -17.45 10.06 -6.70
CA GLU A 183 -16.03 10.22 -6.36
C GLU A 183 -15.10 9.75 -7.49
N LEU A 184 -15.42 8.64 -8.18
CA LEU A 184 -14.65 8.21 -9.36
C LEU A 184 -14.70 9.24 -10.49
N ASP A 185 -15.88 9.84 -10.74
CA ASP A 185 -16.02 10.88 -11.76
C ASP A 185 -15.20 12.13 -11.38
N MET A 186 -15.17 12.54 -10.11
CA MET A 186 -14.33 13.65 -9.63
C MET A 186 -12.83 13.37 -9.81
N ARG A 187 -12.37 12.19 -9.37
CA ARG A 187 -10.97 11.75 -9.53
C ARG A 187 -10.54 11.75 -10.99
N ASP A 188 -11.42 11.28 -11.86
CA ASP A 188 -11.19 11.19 -13.30
C ASP A 188 -11.14 12.56 -13.97
N MET A 189 -12.01 13.50 -13.55
CA MET A 189 -12.01 14.89 -14.05
C MET A 189 -10.77 15.66 -13.59
N ALA A 190 -10.30 15.42 -12.37
CA ALA A 190 -9.10 16.04 -11.83
C ALA A 190 -7.79 15.40 -12.33
N ASN A 191 -7.89 14.26 -13.03
CA ASN A 191 -6.76 13.39 -13.40
C ASN A 191 -5.89 12.96 -12.20
N ARG A 192 -6.52 12.81 -11.03
CA ARG A 192 -5.87 12.52 -9.74
C ARG A 192 -6.42 11.21 -9.17
N SER A 193 -5.95 10.09 -9.71
CA SER A 193 -6.41 8.76 -9.30
C SER A 193 -5.27 7.75 -9.28
N ILE A 194 -4.93 7.25 -8.08
CA ILE A 194 -3.93 6.19 -7.92
C ILE A 194 -4.37 4.88 -8.60
N PHE A 195 -5.69 4.63 -8.67
CA PHE A 195 -6.28 3.42 -9.27
C PHE A 195 -6.23 3.40 -10.81
N ARG A 196 -5.59 4.38 -11.46
CA ARG A 196 -5.33 4.35 -12.90
C ARG A 196 -3.92 3.85 -13.24
N ASN A 197 -3.09 3.59 -12.24
CA ASN A 197 -1.73 3.08 -12.42
C ASN A 197 -1.71 1.54 -12.37
N GLU A 198 -1.37 0.90 -13.49
CA GLU A 198 -1.35 -0.56 -13.60
C GLU A 198 -0.29 -1.19 -12.68
N GLN A 199 0.87 -0.56 -12.52
CA GLN A 199 1.92 -1.06 -11.62
C GLN A 199 1.52 -0.95 -10.16
N PHE A 200 0.81 0.13 -9.79
CA PHE A 200 0.19 0.24 -8.47
C PHE A 200 -0.80 -0.90 -8.24
N LEU A 201 -1.70 -1.19 -9.18
CA LEU A 201 -2.71 -2.25 -9.00
C LEU A 201 -2.10 -3.65 -8.84
N GLU A 202 -1.02 -3.93 -9.58
CA GLU A 202 -0.23 -5.16 -9.41
C GLU A 202 0.37 -5.24 -7.99
N LYS A 203 1.04 -4.19 -7.53
CA LYS A 203 1.64 -4.14 -6.19
C LYS A 203 0.56 -4.19 -5.10
N PHE A 204 -0.54 -3.44 -5.28
CA PHE A 204 -1.69 -3.39 -4.38
C PHE A 204 -2.32 -4.76 -4.18
N TYR A 205 -2.41 -5.57 -5.23
CA TYR A 205 -2.85 -6.96 -5.13
C TYR A 205 -1.94 -7.78 -4.19
N LYS A 206 -0.63 -7.76 -4.43
CA LYS A 206 0.33 -8.60 -3.69
C LYS A 206 0.56 -8.10 -2.26
N MET A 207 0.64 -6.79 -2.08
CA MET A 207 0.97 -6.13 -0.81
C MET A 207 -0.23 -6.02 0.12
N PHE A 208 -1.39 -5.60 -0.38
CA PHE A 208 -2.55 -5.33 0.44
C PHE A 208 -3.62 -6.41 0.32
N LEU A 209 -4.06 -6.75 -0.89
CA LEU A 209 -5.19 -7.67 -1.04
C LEU A 209 -4.85 -9.06 -0.48
N LEU A 210 -3.72 -9.65 -0.87
CA LEU A 210 -3.33 -10.99 -0.43
C LEU A 210 -2.87 -11.05 1.03
N LYS A 211 -2.15 -10.04 1.54
CA LYS A 211 -1.55 -10.06 2.89
C LYS A 211 -2.48 -9.52 3.97
N LYS A 212 -3.37 -8.55 3.65
CA LYS A 212 -4.15 -7.79 4.64
C LYS A 212 -5.65 -7.78 4.42
N ALA A 213 -6.14 -7.78 3.17
CA ALA A 213 -7.57 -7.68 2.90
C ALA A 213 -8.31 -9.01 3.04
N VAL A 214 -7.59 -10.14 2.85
CA VAL A 214 -8.12 -11.49 3.02
C VAL A 214 -7.18 -12.33 3.89
N ASP A 215 -7.73 -13.34 4.58
CA ASP A 215 -6.92 -14.30 5.34
C ASP A 215 -6.27 -15.34 4.43
N ARG A 216 -6.88 -15.60 3.28
CA ARG A 216 -6.46 -16.61 2.30
C ARG A 216 -6.75 -16.15 0.86
N PRO A 217 -5.83 -16.38 -0.10
CA PRO A 217 -6.01 -15.97 -1.50
C PRO A 217 -7.34 -16.41 -2.14
N TRP A 218 -7.80 -17.63 -1.87
CA TRP A 218 -9.01 -18.21 -2.45
C TRP A 218 -10.28 -17.43 -2.12
N GLN A 219 -10.29 -16.69 -1.01
CA GLN A 219 -11.41 -15.81 -0.65
C GLN A 219 -11.54 -14.67 -1.66
N LEU A 220 -10.42 -14.10 -2.12
CA LEU A 220 -10.38 -13.10 -3.18
C LEU A 220 -10.77 -13.71 -4.53
N TYR A 221 -10.29 -14.92 -4.82
CA TYR A 221 -10.55 -15.60 -6.10
C TYR A 221 -12.04 -15.91 -6.27
N THR A 222 -12.62 -16.56 -5.26
CA THR A 222 -14.02 -17.02 -5.26
C THR A 222 -15.00 -15.86 -5.15
N ASN A 223 -14.76 -14.94 -4.22
CA ASN A 223 -15.78 -13.95 -3.85
C ASN A 223 -15.70 -12.67 -4.70
N PHE A 224 -14.57 -12.43 -5.37
CA PHE A 224 -14.33 -11.18 -6.09
C PHE A 224 -13.89 -11.42 -7.54
N LEU A 225 -12.69 -11.97 -7.79
CA LEU A 225 -12.09 -11.97 -9.14
C LEU A 225 -12.87 -12.78 -10.17
N SER A 226 -13.41 -13.95 -9.81
CA SER A 226 -14.27 -14.78 -10.68
C SER A 226 -15.47 -14.03 -11.25
N ARG A 227 -15.95 -12.96 -10.62
CA ARG A 227 -17.10 -12.16 -11.10
C ARG A 227 -16.72 -11.18 -12.21
N TYR A 228 -15.48 -10.73 -12.22
CA TYR A 228 -15.02 -9.64 -13.09
C TYR A 228 -14.21 -10.13 -14.29
N SER A 229 -13.72 -11.37 -14.27
CA SER A 229 -13.03 -11.99 -15.40
C SER A 229 -13.52 -13.41 -15.64
N GLU A 230 -14.19 -13.63 -16.77
CA GLU A 230 -14.62 -14.97 -17.20
C GLU A 230 -13.41 -15.89 -17.45
N LYS A 231 -12.30 -15.32 -17.94
CA LYS A 231 -11.05 -16.05 -18.12
C LYS A 231 -10.51 -16.54 -16.78
N PHE A 232 -10.46 -15.65 -15.78
CA PHE A 232 -10.03 -16.02 -14.43
C PHE A 232 -10.94 -17.08 -13.82
N ASP A 233 -12.27 -16.94 -13.94
CA ASP A 233 -13.22 -17.92 -13.41
C ASP A 233 -12.98 -19.32 -13.99
N ARG A 234 -12.67 -19.41 -15.29
CA ARG A 234 -12.33 -20.69 -15.94
C ARG A 234 -11.02 -21.29 -15.43
N ILE A 235 -9.96 -20.48 -15.37
CA ILE A 235 -8.65 -20.89 -14.85
C ILE A 235 -8.80 -21.40 -13.40
N PHE A 236 -9.52 -20.66 -12.56
CA PHE A 236 -9.71 -21.04 -11.15
C PHE A 236 -10.58 -22.29 -11.01
N ARG A 237 -11.61 -22.48 -11.85
CA ARG A 237 -12.39 -23.74 -11.89
C ARG A 237 -11.54 -24.94 -12.31
N ASP A 238 -10.58 -24.76 -13.23
CA ASP A 238 -9.64 -25.82 -13.59
C ASP A 238 -8.79 -26.24 -12.38
N ALA A 239 -8.22 -25.27 -11.67
CA ALA A 239 -7.45 -25.52 -10.46
C ALA A 239 -8.30 -26.21 -9.37
N GLN A 240 -9.57 -25.80 -9.19
CA GLN A 240 -10.51 -26.46 -8.27
C GLN A 240 -10.83 -27.90 -8.70
N ARG A 241 -10.91 -28.18 -10.00
CA ARG A 241 -11.07 -29.56 -10.50
C ARG A 241 -9.86 -30.40 -10.16
N GLN A 242 -8.65 -29.91 -10.44
CA GLN A 242 -7.41 -30.63 -10.12
C GLN A 242 -7.33 -30.94 -8.63
N ALA A 243 -7.72 -29.99 -7.77
CA ALA A 243 -7.86 -30.22 -6.34
C ALA A 243 -8.88 -31.31 -6.01
N CYS A 244 -10.08 -31.29 -6.62
CA CYS A 244 -11.07 -32.35 -6.44
C CYS A 244 -10.53 -33.73 -6.86
N ASP A 245 -9.78 -33.79 -7.97
CA ASP A 245 -9.20 -35.03 -8.49
C ASP A 245 -8.13 -35.57 -7.55
N ASN A 246 -7.30 -34.69 -6.96
CA ASN A 246 -6.36 -35.06 -5.92
C ASN A 246 -7.05 -35.64 -4.67
N PHE A 247 -8.12 -34.99 -4.18
CA PHE A 247 -8.90 -35.51 -3.06
C PHE A 247 -9.60 -36.83 -3.37
N TYR A 248 -10.06 -37.01 -4.61
CA TYR A 248 -10.61 -38.28 -5.09
C TYR A 248 -9.56 -39.38 -5.08
N ASP A 249 -8.35 -39.12 -5.58
CA ASP A 249 -7.25 -40.09 -5.56
C ASP A 249 -6.86 -40.50 -4.13
N VAL A 250 -6.74 -39.54 -3.21
CA VAL A 250 -6.52 -39.83 -1.78
C VAL A 250 -7.71 -40.61 -1.20
N GLY A 251 -8.92 -40.26 -1.61
CA GLY A 251 -10.14 -40.95 -1.24
C GLY A 251 -10.16 -42.42 -1.69
N LYS A 252 -9.74 -42.71 -2.92
CA LYS A 252 -9.62 -44.08 -3.47
C LYS A 252 -8.72 -44.95 -2.61
N GLU A 253 -7.57 -44.43 -2.19
CA GLU A 253 -6.66 -45.15 -1.30
C GLU A 253 -7.27 -45.39 0.09
N ARG A 254 -8.08 -44.46 0.61
CA ARG A 254 -8.81 -44.68 1.88
C ARG A 254 -9.89 -45.73 1.74
N MET A 255 -10.64 -45.73 0.64
CA MET A 255 -11.68 -46.72 0.35
C MET A 255 -11.06 -48.12 0.21
N ARG A 256 -9.91 -48.25 -0.46
CA ARG A 256 -9.15 -49.52 -0.58
C ARG A 256 -8.73 -50.12 0.77
N ASN A 257 -8.43 -49.28 1.77
CA ASN A 257 -7.86 -49.71 3.05
C ASN A 257 -8.90 -50.01 4.15
N LYS A 258 -10.20 -49.71 3.93
CA LYS A 258 -11.27 -50.06 4.86
C LYS A 258 -11.85 -51.42 4.49
N GLU A 259 -11.90 -52.37 5.43
CA GLU A 259 -12.47 -53.72 5.25
C GLU A 259 -14.00 -53.75 4.96
N THR A 260 -14.66 -52.60 4.79
CA THR A 260 -16.14 -52.47 4.85
C THR A 260 -16.84 -51.97 3.58
N GLU A 261 -16.13 -51.41 2.58
CA GLU A 261 -16.73 -51.00 1.30
C GLU A 261 -15.78 -51.32 0.14
N ASP A 262 -16.29 -52.00 -0.90
CA ASP A 262 -15.57 -52.19 -2.16
C ASP A 262 -15.30 -50.82 -2.82
N LEU A 263 -14.07 -50.61 -3.31
CA LEU A 263 -13.66 -49.40 -4.02
C LEU A 263 -14.66 -49.01 -5.12
N LEU A 264 -15.17 -49.98 -5.87
CA LEU A 264 -16.12 -49.72 -6.96
C LEU A 264 -17.44 -49.18 -6.44
N GLN A 265 -17.94 -49.71 -5.31
CA GLN A 265 -19.16 -49.24 -4.67
C GLN A 265 -18.97 -47.81 -4.12
N GLY A 266 -17.80 -47.51 -3.55
CA GLY A 266 -17.45 -46.15 -3.11
C GLY A 266 -17.41 -45.13 -4.26
N LYS A 267 -16.81 -45.50 -5.40
CA LYS A 267 -16.83 -44.68 -6.62
C LYS A 267 -18.25 -44.45 -7.16
N ALA A 268 -19.05 -45.52 -7.20
CA ALA A 268 -20.44 -45.45 -7.63
C ALA A 268 -21.26 -44.51 -6.75
N ALA A 269 -21.06 -44.55 -5.43
CA ALA A 269 -21.70 -43.64 -4.48
C ALA A 269 -21.29 -42.18 -4.73
N LEU A 270 -20.00 -41.91 -4.91
CA LEU A 270 -19.47 -40.58 -5.21
C LEU A 270 -20.10 -39.98 -6.47
N VAL A 271 -20.06 -40.70 -7.59
CA VAL A 271 -20.66 -40.23 -8.87
C VAL A 271 -22.17 -40.08 -8.74
N SER A 272 -22.85 -40.97 -8.02
CA SER A 272 -24.29 -40.88 -7.77
C SER A 272 -24.66 -39.63 -6.98
N THR A 273 -23.84 -39.21 -6.02
CA THR A 273 -24.08 -37.97 -5.27
C THR A 273 -23.71 -36.73 -6.06
N ALA A 274 -22.65 -36.78 -6.87
CA ALA A 274 -22.36 -35.71 -7.82
C ALA A 274 -23.55 -35.48 -8.76
N ALA A 275 -24.17 -36.56 -9.26
CA ALA A 275 -25.34 -36.51 -10.14
C ALA A 275 -26.62 -35.94 -9.48
N ARG A 276 -26.69 -35.88 -8.14
CA ARG A 276 -27.79 -35.19 -7.44
C ARG A 276 -27.67 -33.68 -7.53
N SER A 277 -26.44 -33.19 -7.57
CA SER A 277 -26.11 -31.75 -7.65
C SER A 277 -25.93 -31.29 -9.10
N ASP A 278 -25.63 -32.21 -10.02
CA ASP A 278 -25.42 -31.96 -11.44
C ASP A 278 -26.18 -32.98 -12.31
N VAL A 279 -27.36 -32.57 -12.80
CA VAL A 279 -28.25 -33.42 -13.60
C VAL A 279 -27.59 -33.86 -14.93
N GLY A 280 -26.60 -33.10 -15.42
CA GLY A 280 -25.88 -33.43 -16.66
C GLY A 280 -25.11 -34.76 -16.58
N VAL A 281 -24.65 -35.13 -15.38
CA VAL A 281 -23.88 -36.36 -15.13
C VAL A 281 -24.68 -37.61 -15.51
N GLN A 282 -26.00 -37.60 -15.28
CA GLN A 282 -26.86 -38.72 -15.63
C GLN A 282 -26.97 -38.93 -17.14
N ASN A 283 -26.92 -37.86 -17.94
CA ASN A 283 -26.91 -37.96 -19.41
C ASN A 283 -25.56 -38.51 -19.90
N VAL A 284 -24.45 -38.02 -19.34
CA VAL A 284 -23.11 -38.55 -19.63
C VAL A 284 -23.03 -40.03 -19.30
N TRP A 285 -23.59 -40.44 -18.16
CA TRP A 285 -23.63 -41.86 -17.78
C TRP A 285 -24.42 -42.72 -18.76
N LEU A 286 -25.56 -42.22 -19.27
CA LEU A 286 -26.33 -42.93 -20.30
C LEU A 286 -25.53 -43.10 -21.60
N ASP A 287 -24.80 -42.08 -22.01
CA ASP A 287 -23.94 -42.15 -23.20
C ASP A 287 -22.82 -43.18 -22.99
N LEU A 288 -22.10 -43.10 -21.87
CA LEU A 288 -20.98 -44.01 -21.56
C LEU A 288 -21.43 -45.46 -21.41
N ILE A 289 -22.57 -45.72 -20.78
CA ILE A 289 -23.04 -47.10 -20.59
C ILE A 289 -23.63 -47.72 -21.86
N SER A 290 -23.84 -46.90 -22.89
CA SER A 290 -24.19 -47.34 -24.25
C SER A 290 -22.97 -47.62 -25.14
N GLU A 291 -21.76 -47.23 -24.70
CA GLU A 291 -20.50 -47.59 -25.38
C GLU A 291 -20.30 -49.12 -25.31
N LYS A 292 -20.09 -49.74 -26.48
CA LYS A 292 -19.77 -51.16 -26.61
C LYS A 292 -18.31 -51.43 -26.25
N TRP A 293 -18.02 -52.65 -25.81
CA TRP A 293 -16.66 -53.17 -25.70
C TRP A 293 -16.02 -53.30 -27.08
N ASP A 294 -14.73 -53.00 -27.16
CA ASP A 294 -13.94 -53.16 -28.38
C ASP A 294 -14.00 -54.61 -28.87
N GLU A 295 -13.95 -54.81 -30.18
CA GLU A 295 -14.18 -56.13 -30.80
C GLU A 295 -13.24 -57.23 -30.27
N ASP A 296 -12.02 -56.86 -29.88
CA ASP A 296 -11.00 -57.74 -29.29
C ASP A 296 -11.19 -57.99 -27.79
N GLU A 297 -12.07 -57.24 -27.13
CA GLU A 297 -12.40 -57.38 -25.71
C GLU A 297 -13.78 -58.00 -25.46
N GLN A 298 -14.54 -58.30 -26.51
CA GLN A 298 -15.85 -58.94 -26.42
C GLN A 298 -15.74 -60.39 -25.94
N ILE A 299 -16.65 -60.78 -25.05
CA ILE A 299 -16.67 -62.14 -24.51
C ILE A 299 -17.64 -62.98 -25.34
N THR A 300 -17.12 -64.01 -26.00
CA THR A 300 -17.95 -64.96 -26.75
C THR A 300 -18.58 -65.98 -25.81
N ILE A 301 -19.91 -66.08 -25.84
CA ILE A 301 -20.68 -67.07 -25.11
C ILE A 301 -21.34 -68.05 -26.06
N GLU A 302 -21.40 -69.32 -25.65
CA GLU A 302 -22.10 -70.38 -26.37
C GLU A 302 -23.40 -70.64 -25.63
N ILE A 303 -24.54 -70.37 -26.27
CA ILE A 303 -25.86 -70.55 -25.69
C ILE A 303 -26.46 -71.79 -26.31
N SER A 304 -26.66 -72.83 -25.51
CA SER A 304 -27.42 -74.00 -25.91
C SER A 304 -28.91 -73.76 -25.67
N ILE A 305 -29.68 -73.59 -26.74
CA ILE A 305 -31.15 -73.42 -26.65
C ILE A 305 -31.81 -74.76 -26.99
N PRO A 306 -32.56 -75.37 -26.06
CA PRO A 306 -33.29 -76.60 -26.35
C PRO A 306 -34.42 -76.32 -27.34
N ASN A 307 -34.36 -76.95 -28.52
CA ASN A 307 -35.41 -76.88 -29.52
C ASN A 307 -36.50 -77.93 -29.26
N SER A 308 -37.66 -77.83 -29.92
CA SER A 308 -38.82 -78.73 -29.69
C SER A 308 -38.53 -80.22 -29.90
N ASP A 309 -37.41 -80.54 -30.56
CA ASP A 309 -37.04 -81.88 -31.02
C ASP A 309 -35.86 -82.51 -30.24
N ASN A 310 -35.50 -81.98 -29.05
CA ASN A 310 -34.36 -82.44 -28.22
C ASN A 310 -32.98 -82.34 -28.90
N SER A 311 -32.84 -81.51 -29.94
CA SER A 311 -31.54 -81.08 -30.46
C SER A 311 -31.19 -79.70 -29.88
N ASP A 312 -30.03 -79.59 -29.27
CA ASP A 312 -29.47 -78.34 -28.79
C ASP A 312 -28.99 -77.50 -29.99
N GLU A 313 -29.60 -76.34 -30.22
CA GLU A 313 -29.07 -75.35 -31.16
C GLU A 313 -28.06 -74.47 -30.42
N ILE A 314 -26.78 -74.61 -30.75
CA ILE A 314 -25.71 -73.80 -30.16
C ILE A 314 -25.66 -72.48 -30.93
N THR A 315 -26.09 -71.41 -30.28
CA THR A 315 -25.91 -70.04 -30.76
C THR A 315 -24.64 -69.47 -30.13
N ILE A 316 -23.68 -69.06 -30.96
CA ILE A 316 -22.51 -68.31 -30.51
C ILE A 316 -22.85 -66.84 -30.61
N ASP A 317 -22.80 -66.12 -29.49
CA ASP A 317 -23.00 -64.67 -29.48
C ASP A 317 -21.84 -63.98 -28.73
N SER A 318 -21.58 -62.73 -29.08
CA SER A 318 -20.58 -61.91 -28.38
C SER A 318 -21.28 -60.91 -27.46
N LEU A 319 -20.89 -60.93 -26.19
CA LEU A 319 -21.31 -59.93 -25.23
C LEU A 319 -20.54 -58.64 -25.52
N ASP A 320 -21.28 -57.60 -25.87
CA ASP A 320 -20.71 -56.33 -26.30
C ASP A 320 -20.91 -55.19 -25.29
N SER A 321 -21.71 -55.38 -24.24
CA SER A 321 -21.91 -54.37 -23.19
C SER A 321 -22.50 -54.94 -21.90
N ILE A 322 -22.33 -54.20 -20.79
CA ILE A 322 -22.89 -54.54 -19.47
C ILE A 322 -24.43 -54.64 -19.50
N ASN A 323 -25.10 -53.87 -20.36
CA ASN A 323 -26.57 -53.86 -20.43
C ASN A 323 -27.16 -55.13 -21.07
N GLU A 324 -26.35 -55.96 -21.73
CA GLU A 324 -26.79 -57.24 -22.28
C GLU A 324 -26.88 -58.34 -21.22
N ILE A 325 -26.13 -58.20 -20.12
CA ILE A 325 -25.99 -59.22 -19.06
C ILE A 325 -26.78 -58.89 -17.78
N LEU A 326 -27.42 -57.71 -17.73
CA LEU A 326 -28.27 -57.28 -16.62
C LEU A 326 -29.74 -57.16 -17.05
N GLY A 327 -30.63 -57.75 -16.25
CA GLY A 327 -32.08 -57.72 -16.50
C GLY A 327 -32.67 -56.30 -16.47
N GLN A 328 -33.85 -56.10 -17.08
CA GLN A 328 -34.54 -54.81 -17.27
C GLN A 328 -34.72 -54.01 -15.97
N THR A 329 -34.91 -54.70 -14.85
CA THR A 329 -35.10 -54.10 -13.52
C THR A 329 -33.80 -53.65 -12.85
N THR A 330 -32.65 -54.13 -13.32
CA THR A 330 -31.33 -53.90 -12.72
C THR A 330 -30.34 -53.27 -13.69
N ARG A 331 -30.83 -52.72 -14.80
CA ARG A 331 -29.98 -52.03 -15.76
C ARG A 331 -29.25 -50.89 -15.09
N VAL A 332 -27.99 -50.75 -15.47
CA VAL A 332 -27.11 -49.63 -15.13
C VAL A 332 -27.52 -48.34 -15.86
N SER A 333 -28.75 -48.23 -16.37
CA SER A 333 -29.27 -47.01 -17.00
C SER A 333 -29.47 -45.85 -16.00
N SER A 334 -29.42 -46.12 -14.70
CA SER A 334 -29.49 -45.11 -13.65
C SER A 334 -28.33 -45.28 -12.69
N LEU A 335 -27.70 -44.17 -12.30
CA LEU A 335 -26.68 -44.21 -11.23
C LEU A 335 -27.27 -44.70 -9.90
N ARG A 336 -28.59 -44.57 -9.70
CA ARG A 336 -29.27 -45.04 -8.47
C ARG A 336 -29.33 -46.57 -8.35
N THR A 337 -29.33 -47.30 -9.47
CA THR A 337 -29.39 -48.77 -9.49
C THR A 337 -28.00 -49.40 -9.53
N LEU A 338 -26.95 -48.58 -9.62
CA LEU A 338 -25.58 -49.02 -9.76
C LEU A 338 -25.07 -49.89 -8.59
N PRO A 339 -25.39 -49.60 -7.30
CA PRO A 339 -24.99 -50.49 -6.22
C PRO A 339 -25.61 -51.90 -6.32
N GLU A 340 -26.89 -52.00 -6.73
CA GLU A 340 -27.55 -53.29 -6.94
C GLU A 340 -26.95 -54.03 -8.14
N ALA A 341 -26.64 -53.31 -9.21
CA ALA A 341 -25.98 -53.88 -10.38
C ALA A 341 -24.58 -54.43 -10.04
N ILE A 342 -23.77 -53.67 -9.29
CA ILE A 342 -22.43 -54.10 -8.84
C ILE A 342 -22.54 -55.38 -8.00
N TYR A 343 -23.44 -55.41 -7.00
CA TYR A 343 -23.67 -56.60 -6.18
C TYR A 343 -24.03 -57.84 -7.00
N ARG A 344 -24.90 -57.69 -8.01
CA ARG A 344 -25.27 -58.82 -8.89
C ARG A 344 -24.10 -59.28 -9.76
N ILE A 345 -23.29 -58.37 -10.27
CA ILE A 345 -22.10 -58.71 -11.06
C ILE A 345 -21.08 -59.46 -10.19
N GLU A 346 -20.83 -58.99 -8.97
CA GLU A 346 -19.94 -59.64 -7.98
C GLU A 346 -20.42 -61.06 -7.64
N ASN A 347 -21.74 -61.25 -7.49
CA ASN A 347 -22.35 -62.56 -7.21
C ASN A 347 -22.64 -63.40 -8.47
N LYS A 348 -22.22 -62.94 -9.66
CA LYS A 348 -22.39 -63.63 -10.95
C LYS A 348 -23.86 -63.89 -11.32
N GLU A 349 -24.76 -63.03 -10.86
CA GLU A 349 -26.20 -63.06 -11.13
C GLU A 349 -26.54 -62.36 -12.45
N PHE A 350 -26.17 -62.98 -13.57
CA PHE A 350 -26.40 -62.41 -14.91
C PHE A 350 -27.68 -62.92 -15.56
N ILE A 351 -28.44 -62.01 -16.16
CA ILE A 351 -29.62 -62.30 -16.99
C ILE A 351 -29.34 -61.79 -18.39
N TYR A 352 -29.05 -62.72 -19.30
CA TYR A 352 -28.76 -62.40 -20.68
C TYR A 352 -30.03 -62.01 -21.43
N ARG A 353 -30.03 -60.79 -21.99
CA ARG A 353 -31.10 -60.18 -22.79
C ARG A 353 -32.53 -60.34 -22.21
N ASN A 354 -32.67 -60.45 -20.89
CA ASN A 354 -33.93 -60.69 -20.17
C ASN A 354 -34.59 -62.06 -20.41
N GLN A 355 -33.87 -63.01 -20.98
CA GLN A 355 -34.44 -64.29 -21.40
C GLN A 355 -33.93 -65.47 -20.58
N LEU A 356 -32.66 -65.43 -20.15
CA LEU A 356 -31.99 -66.59 -19.58
C LEU A 356 -30.97 -66.19 -18.51
N GLU A 357 -30.85 -66.98 -17.44
CA GLU A 357 -29.74 -66.84 -16.48
C GLU A 357 -28.47 -67.51 -17.02
N LEU A 358 -27.38 -66.74 -17.17
CA LEU A 358 -26.14 -67.26 -17.78
C LEU A 358 -25.51 -68.41 -16.98
N LYS A 359 -25.73 -68.45 -15.66
CA LYS A 359 -25.21 -69.53 -14.79
C LYS A 359 -25.67 -70.93 -15.18
N ASN A 360 -26.76 -71.03 -15.94
CA ASN A 360 -27.34 -72.29 -16.38
C ASN A 360 -26.78 -72.78 -17.72
N VAL A 361 -26.03 -71.94 -18.45
CA VAL A 361 -25.54 -72.25 -19.82
C VAL A 361 -24.08 -71.90 -20.07
N VAL A 362 -23.42 -71.20 -19.14
CA VAL A 362 -22.01 -70.82 -19.23
C VAL A 362 -21.24 -71.43 -18.05
N ASP A 363 -20.00 -71.89 -18.29
CA ASP A 363 -19.14 -72.44 -17.25
C ASP A 363 -18.67 -71.39 -16.22
N GLY A 364 -18.15 -71.85 -15.08
CA GLY A 364 -17.74 -70.98 -13.99
C GLY A 364 -16.56 -70.05 -14.32
N GLU A 365 -15.66 -70.45 -15.23
CA GLU A 365 -14.50 -69.64 -15.64
C GLU A 365 -14.92 -68.48 -16.54
N LYS A 366 -15.83 -68.72 -17.48
CA LYS A 366 -16.42 -67.67 -18.32
C LYS A 366 -17.31 -66.72 -17.52
N LEU A 367 -18.06 -67.20 -16.52
CA LEU A 367 -18.83 -66.33 -15.62
C LEU A 367 -17.92 -65.40 -14.81
N GLU A 368 -16.75 -65.90 -14.37
CA GLU A 368 -15.73 -65.09 -13.70
C GLU A 368 -15.16 -64.03 -14.65
N ALA A 369 -14.81 -64.41 -15.89
CA ALA A 369 -14.31 -63.47 -16.89
C ALA A 369 -15.33 -62.36 -17.24
N ILE A 370 -16.62 -62.72 -17.34
CA ILE A 370 -17.72 -61.75 -17.56
C ILE A 370 -17.83 -60.79 -16.37
N SER A 371 -17.77 -61.31 -15.14
CA SER A 371 -17.80 -60.49 -13.93
C SER A 371 -16.63 -59.51 -13.89
N GLN A 372 -15.41 -59.99 -14.09
CA GLN A 372 -14.20 -59.15 -14.06
C GLN A 372 -14.22 -58.08 -15.16
N LYS A 373 -14.64 -58.43 -16.39
CA LYS A 373 -14.75 -57.45 -17.48
C LYS A 373 -15.81 -56.39 -17.20
N ALA A 374 -16.99 -56.80 -16.71
CA ALA A 374 -18.06 -55.88 -16.37
C ALA A 374 -17.68 -54.93 -15.21
N LEU A 375 -17.02 -55.44 -14.16
CA LEU A 375 -16.54 -54.62 -13.05
C LEU A 375 -15.42 -53.65 -13.49
N SER A 376 -14.50 -54.10 -14.36
CA SER A 376 -13.45 -53.24 -14.93
C SER A 376 -14.07 -52.12 -15.78
N ASP A 377 -15.00 -52.45 -16.68
CA ASP A 377 -15.67 -51.47 -17.53
C ASP A 377 -16.47 -50.44 -16.71
N LEU A 378 -17.16 -50.87 -15.64
CA LEU A 378 -17.82 -49.96 -14.69
C LEU A 378 -16.81 -49.07 -13.98
N ASN A 379 -15.69 -49.62 -13.53
CA ASN A 379 -14.63 -48.86 -12.87
C ASN A 379 -14.07 -47.75 -13.80
N ASP A 380 -13.78 -48.11 -15.05
CA ASP A 380 -13.19 -47.21 -16.04
C ASP A 380 -14.18 -46.12 -16.45
N LYS A 381 -15.46 -46.46 -16.60
CA LYS A 381 -16.53 -45.48 -16.87
C LYS A 381 -16.76 -44.51 -15.71
N LEU A 382 -16.69 -44.98 -14.46
CA LEU A 382 -16.79 -44.10 -13.28
C LEU A 382 -15.58 -43.16 -13.16
N ASP A 383 -14.37 -43.67 -13.40
CA ASP A 383 -13.17 -42.84 -13.46
C ASP A 383 -13.21 -41.87 -14.64
N LYS A 384 -13.74 -42.26 -15.80
CA LYS A 384 -13.95 -41.38 -16.96
C LYS A 384 -14.94 -40.26 -16.65
N ILE A 385 -16.05 -40.55 -15.98
CA ILE A 385 -16.99 -39.52 -15.50
C ILE A 385 -16.29 -38.55 -14.56
N TRP A 386 -15.55 -39.07 -13.58
CA TRP A 386 -14.84 -38.23 -12.62
C TRP A 386 -13.75 -37.39 -13.30
N ASN A 387 -12.80 -38.03 -13.97
CA ASN A 387 -11.62 -37.39 -14.54
C ASN A 387 -11.92 -36.57 -15.79
N GLY A 388 -13.06 -36.77 -16.46
CA GLY A 388 -13.43 -36.08 -17.71
C GLY A 388 -12.69 -36.59 -18.95
N ASN A 389 -12.84 -35.90 -20.09
CA ASN A 389 -12.24 -36.29 -21.37
C ASN A 389 -11.37 -35.16 -21.96
N GLY A 390 -10.22 -34.90 -21.34
CA GLY A 390 -9.32 -33.80 -21.71
C GLY A 390 -9.97 -32.44 -21.47
N ASP A 391 -10.53 -31.85 -22.53
CA ASP A 391 -11.00 -30.46 -22.61
C ASP A 391 -12.42 -30.23 -22.05
N LYS A 392 -13.13 -31.29 -21.68
CA LYS A 392 -14.52 -31.20 -21.18
C LYS A 392 -14.69 -31.81 -19.80
N PHE A 393 -15.25 -31.00 -18.89
CA PHE A 393 -15.78 -31.46 -17.62
C PHE A 393 -17.03 -32.32 -17.87
N LEU A 394 -17.03 -33.54 -17.34
CA LEU A 394 -18.22 -34.42 -17.36
C LEU A 394 -19.04 -34.32 -16.06
N ILE A 395 -18.44 -33.79 -15.00
CA ILE A 395 -19.08 -33.36 -13.75
C ILE A 395 -18.62 -31.93 -13.46
N SER A 396 -19.54 -31.05 -13.08
CA SER A 396 -19.19 -29.72 -12.55
C SER A 396 -18.32 -29.81 -11.29
N VAL A 397 -17.50 -28.78 -11.05
CA VAL A 397 -16.71 -28.65 -9.82
C VAL A 397 -17.59 -28.73 -8.57
N GLU A 398 -18.78 -28.12 -8.60
CA GLU A 398 -19.71 -28.17 -7.47
C GLU A 398 -20.27 -29.59 -7.24
N GLY A 399 -20.56 -30.32 -8.32
CA GLY A 399 -20.91 -31.74 -8.24
C GLY A 399 -19.82 -32.58 -7.57
N LYS A 400 -18.55 -32.37 -7.97
CA LYS A 400 -17.40 -33.05 -7.35
C LYS A 400 -17.23 -32.67 -5.87
N ARG A 401 -17.28 -31.39 -5.53
CA ARG A 401 -17.16 -30.89 -4.15
C ARG A 401 -18.27 -31.45 -3.26
N SER A 402 -19.50 -31.45 -3.77
CA SER A 402 -20.66 -32.02 -3.07
C SER A 402 -20.49 -33.52 -2.82
N ALA A 403 -19.99 -34.27 -3.81
CA ALA A 403 -19.71 -35.70 -3.65
C ALA A 403 -18.60 -35.97 -2.62
N LEU A 404 -17.46 -35.29 -2.75
CA LEU A 404 -16.33 -35.43 -1.82
C LEU A 404 -16.71 -35.06 -0.38
N SER A 405 -17.52 -34.01 -0.21
CA SER A 405 -17.97 -33.59 1.11
C SER A 405 -18.97 -34.54 1.73
N ASN A 406 -19.96 -35.01 0.96
CA ASN A 406 -21.03 -35.85 1.49
C ASN A 406 -20.65 -37.33 1.65
N HIS A 407 -19.67 -37.83 0.90
CA HIS A 407 -19.28 -39.25 0.96
C HIS A 407 -17.94 -39.52 1.62
N LEU A 408 -17.00 -38.57 1.57
CA LEU A 408 -15.65 -38.75 2.14
C LEU A 408 -15.39 -37.77 3.30
N ASP A 409 -16.41 -37.04 3.73
CA ASP A 409 -16.36 -36.06 4.83
C ASP A 409 -15.26 -35.01 4.65
N TYR A 410 -14.91 -34.68 3.40
CA TYR A 410 -13.98 -33.60 3.12
C TYR A 410 -14.66 -32.24 3.35
N ASP A 411 -13.96 -31.35 4.03
CA ASP A 411 -14.38 -29.95 4.16
C ASP A 411 -14.34 -29.26 2.78
N PRO A 412 -15.47 -28.72 2.27
CA PRO A 412 -15.51 -28.00 0.99
C PRO A 412 -14.54 -26.82 0.90
N GLN A 413 -14.15 -26.23 2.04
CA GLN A 413 -13.17 -25.15 2.08
C GLN A 413 -11.75 -25.66 1.85
N ARG A 414 -11.40 -26.86 2.35
CA ARG A 414 -10.08 -27.47 2.11
C ARG A 414 -9.84 -27.76 0.64
N ILE A 415 -10.89 -28.14 -0.08
CA ILE A 415 -10.80 -28.38 -1.54
C ILE A 415 -10.46 -27.06 -2.27
N VAL A 416 -11.09 -25.96 -1.87
CA VAL A 416 -10.85 -24.64 -2.46
C VAL A 416 -9.49 -24.08 -2.06
N GLN A 417 -9.04 -24.31 -0.82
CA GLN A 417 -7.67 -23.98 -0.38
C GLN A 417 -6.63 -24.75 -1.19
N LYS A 418 -6.85 -26.05 -1.39
CA LYS A 418 -5.94 -26.89 -2.19
C LYS A 418 -5.85 -26.44 -3.64
N ALA A 419 -6.91 -25.80 -4.17
CA ALA A 419 -6.91 -25.24 -5.52
C ALA A 419 -5.84 -24.15 -5.73
N GLU A 420 -5.42 -23.45 -4.66
CA GLU A 420 -4.38 -22.42 -4.74
C GLU A 420 -3.02 -23.00 -5.16
N GLU A 421 -2.79 -24.29 -4.94
CA GLU A 421 -1.53 -24.97 -5.25
C GLU A 421 -1.43 -25.46 -6.70
N TYR A 422 -2.48 -25.27 -7.51
CA TYR A 422 -2.53 -25.74 -8.89
C TYR A 422 -2.56 -24.60 -9.90
N ASP A 423 -1.81 -24.76 -10.97
CA ASP A 423 -1.90 -23.90 -12.14
C ASP A 423 -3.18 -24.21 -12.93
N GLY A 424 -3.84 -23.16 -13.42
CA GLY A 424 -5.03 -23.30 -14.26
C GLY A 424 -4.72 -23.04 -15.73
N ASN A 425 -5.46 -23.69 -16.62
CA ASN A 425 -5.38 -23.48 -18.07
C ASN A 425 -6.64 -22.79 -18.61
N ASP A 426 -6.50 -22.03 -19.70
CA ASP A 426 -7.63 -21.50 -20.46
C ASP A 426 -8.11 -22.53 -21.49
N PHE A 427 -9.22 -23.21 -21.19
CA PHE A 427 -9.79 -24.29 -22.02
C PHE A 427 -10.04 -23.92 -23.48
N ASP A 428 -10.28 -22.64 -23.80
CA ASP A 428 -10.60 -22.19 -25.15
C ASP A 428 -9.35 -21.86 -25.99
N LYS A 429 -8.18 -21.78 -25.36
CA LYS A 429 -6.91 -21.47 -26.02
C LYS A 429 -5.88 -22.54 -25.73
N SER A 430 -5.99 -23.66 -26.44
CA SER A 430 -5.10 -24.84 -26.35
C SER A 430 -3.59 -24.58 -26.54
N ASN A 431 -3.18 -23.34 -26.85
CA ASN A 431 -1.80 -22.95 -27.11
C ASN A 431 -1.23 -21.96 -26.07
N GLU A 432 -2.04 -21.45 -25.13
CA GLU A 432 -1.49 -20.69 -23.99
C GLU A 432 -1.04 -21.69 -22.92
N GLY A 433 0.22 -21.61 -22.47
CA GLY A 433 0.72 -22.45 -21.38
C GLY A 433 -0.02 -22.20 -20.06
N PRO A 434 0.18 -23.04 -19.03
CA PRO A 434 -0.46 -22.89 -17.73
C PRO A 434 -0.21 -21.51 -17.12
N TRP A 435 -1.23 -20.98 -16.45
CA TRP A 435 -1.14 -19.72 -15.71
C TRP A 435 -1.11 -20.02 -14.22
N GLU A 436 -0.10 -19.49 -13.55
CA GLU A 436 -0.14 -19.32 -12.10
C GLU A 436 -1.36 -18.44 -11.75
N LEU A 437 -2.16 -18.88 -10.78
CA LEU A 437 -3.41 -18.22 -10.40
C LEU A 437 -3.19 -16.74 -10.03
N ASP A 438 -2.08 -16.45 -9.34
CA ASP A 438 -1.72 -15.10 -8.93
C ASP A 438 -1.48 -14.18 -10.14
N ASN A 439 -0.84 -14.69 -11.20
CA ASN A 439 -0.64 -13.93 -12.43
C ASN A 439 -1.96 -13.67 -13.17
N ALA A 440 -2.89 -14.63 -13.14
CA ALA A 440 -4.24 -14.46 -13.68
C ALA A 440 -5.05 -13.43 -12.87
N ALA A 441 -4.86 -13.41 -11.56
CA ALA A 441 -5.50 -12.47 -10.65
C ALA A 441 -4.99 -11.03 -10.87
N VAL A 442 -3.66 -10.85 -10.95
CA VAL A 442 -3.04 -9.56 -11.28
C VAL A 442 -3.60 -9.02 -12.60
N LYS A 443 -3.60 -9.84 -13.66
CA LYS A 443 -4.13 -9.43 -14.97
C LYS A 443 -5.62 -9.08 -14.95
N THR A 444 -6.39 -9.70 -14.06
CA THR A 444 -7.81 -9.35 -13.88
C THR A 444 -7.96 -7.97 -13.22
N LEU A 445 -7.13 -7.66 -12.24
CA LEU A 445 -7.15 -6.37 -11.55
C LEU A 445 -6.59 -5.23 -12.40
N THR A 446 -5.47 -5.47 -13.08
CA THR A 446 -4.86 -4.48 -13.97
C THR A 446 -5.68 -4.31 -15.24
N GLY A 447 -6.40 -5.33 -15.70
CA GLY A 447 -7.33 -5.23 -16.82
C GLY A 447 -6.66 -5.01 -18.20
N GLU A 448 -7.35 -5.40 -19.27
CA GLU A 448 -6.96 -5.01 -20.63
C GLU A 448 -7.72 -3.75 -21.08
N LYS A 449 -7.20 -3.00 -22.06
CA LYS A 449 -7.80 -1.74 -22.54
C LYS A 449 -9.33 -1.78 -22.73
N LYS A 450 -9.88 -2.87 -23.27
CA LYS A 450 -11.32 -3.09 -23.46
C LYS A 450 -12.12 -3.21 -22.14
N PHE A 451 -11.54 -3.79 -21.10
CA PHE A 451 -12.16 -3.91 -19.78
C PHE A 451 -12.37 -2.54 -19.14
N PHE A 452 -11.39 -1.66 -19.27
CA PHE A 452 -11.47 -0.27 -18.81
C PHE A 452 -12.54 0.54 -19.52
N GLU A 453 -12.64 0.41 -20.84
CA GLU A 453 -13.60 1.17 -21.66
C GLU A 453 -15.06 0.69 -21.48
N SER A 454 -15.26 -0.52 -20.96
CA SER A 454 -16.59 -1.15 -20.84
C SER A 454 -17.46 -0.69 -19.66
N GLY A 455 -16.95 0.18 -18.78
CA GLY A 455 -17.61 0.53 -17.51
C GLY A 455 -17.55 -0.56 -16.43
N ARG A 456 -17.28 -1.82 -16.81
CA ARG A 456 -17.08 -2.96 -15.91
C ARG A 456 -15.90 -2.77 -14.96
N TYR A 457 -14.88 -2.03 -15.37
CA TYR A 457 -13.77 -1.63 -14.50
C TYR A 457 -14.24 -0.75 -13.33
N ARG A 458 -15.06 0.27 -13.59
CA ARG A 458 -15.64 1.11 -12.53
C ARG A 458 -16.59 0.33 -11.62
N GLU A 459 -17.26 -0.69 -12.14
CA GLU A 459 -18.04 -1.63 -11.30
C GLU A 459 -17.15 -2.47 -10.38
N MET A 460 -16.00 -2.93 -10.89
CA MET A 460 -15.01 -3.67 -10.09
C MET A 460 -14.42 -2.79 -9.00
N LEU A 461 -13.99 -1.55 -9.30
CA LEU A 461 -13.47 -0.63 -8.28
C LEU A 461 -14.51 -0.31 -7.20
N ARG A 462 -15.78 -0.08 -7.58
CA ARG A 462 -16.89 0.09 -6.62
C ARG A 462 -17.02 -1.11 -5.69
N ALA A 463 -16.98 -2.32 -6.25
CA ALA A 463 -17.07 -3.52 -5.44
C ALA A 463 -15.84 -3.74 -4.56
N LEU A 464 -14.65 -3.38 -5.03
CA LEU A 464 -13.41 -3.41 -4.26
C LEU A 464 -13.52 -2.52 -3.01
N GLY A 465 -13.90 -1.25 -3.21
CA GLY A 465 -14.08 -0.28 -2.12
C GLY A 465 -15.14 -0.70 -1.12
N ASN A 466 -16.25 -1.29 -1.57
CA ASN A 466 -17.32 -1.76 -0.70
C ASN A 466 -16.96 -3.05 0.06
N GLN A 467 -16.32 -4.02 -0.61
CA GLN A 467 -16.03 -5.33 -0.03
C GLN A 467 -14.84 -5.27 0.95
N TYR A 468 -13.88 -4.38 0.69
CA TYR A 468 -12.66 -4.21 1.47
C TYR A 468 -12.58 -2.83 2.13
N GLU A 469 -13.75 -2.22 2.40
CA GLU A 469 -13.88 -0.89 2.96
C GLU A 469 -13.07 -0.71 4.24
N GLN A 470 -13.34 -1.60 5.21
CA GLN A 470 -12.74 -1.57 6.53
C GLN A 470 -11.21 -1.72 6.49
N PRO A 471 -10.61 -2.75 5.83
CA PRO A 471 -9.16 -2.87 5.78
C PRO A 471 -8.50 -1.73 4.98
N MET A 472 -9.15 -1.16 3.96
CA MET A 472 -8.60 -0.02 3.22
C MET A 472 -8.55 1.27 4.07
N TRP A 473 -9.44 1.40 5.05
CA TRP A 473 -9.48 2.55 5.98
C TRP A 473 -8.48 2.48 7.12
N MET A 474 -7.87 1.34 7.36
CA MET A 474 -6.89 1.21 8.44
C MET A 474 -5.64 2.01 8.11
N GLU A 475 -5.27 2.92 9.00
CA GLU A 475 -4.10 3.78 8.84
C GLU A 475 -2.81 2.98 8.67
N SER A 476 -2.62 1.90 9.42
CA SER A 476 -1.50 0.99 9.25
C SER A 476 -1.45 0.35 7.86
N ASN A 477 -2.62 0.02 7.28
CA ASN A 477 -2.68 -0.50 5.91
C ASN A 477 -2.34 0.56 4.87
N LEU A 478 -2.81 1.80 5.06
CA LEU A 478 -2.45 2.92 4.21
C LEU A 478 -0.95 3.18 4.21
N PHE A 479 -0.36 3.27 5.41
CA PHE A 479 1.03 3.64 5.63
C PHE A 479 2.03 2.56 5.21
N TYR A 480 1.70 1.29 5.45
CA TYR A 480 2.65 0.20 5.25
C TYR A 480 2.35 -0.66 4.01
N TYR A 481 1.17 -0.58 3.41
CA TYR A 481 0.78 -1.52 2.35
C TYR A 481 0.17 -0.87 1.11
N ILE A 482 -0.52 0.26 1.22
CA ILE A 482 -1.23 0.88 0.07
C ILE A 482 -0.42 2.02 -0.56
N ILE A 483 -0.09 3.07 0.20
CA ILE A 483 0.62 4.23 -0.34
C ILE A 483 2.04 3.89 -0.81
N PRO A 484 2.83 3.04 -0.11
CA PRO A 484 4.12 2.55 -0.63
C PRO A 484 4.06 1.94 -2.04
N CYS A 485 3.00 1.17 -2.34
CA CYS A 485 2.80 0.57 -3.66
C CYS A 485 2.69 1.64 -4.74
N TRP A 486 1.95 2.72 -4.45
CA TRP A 486 1.75 3.79 -5.41
C TRP A 486 3.03 4.62 -5.56
N MET A 487 3.66 5.04 -4.46
CA MET A 487 4.87 5.87 -4.48
C MET A 487 5.98 5.25 -5.34
N SER A 488 6.28 3.97 -5.12
CA SER A 488 7.31 3.20 -5.84
C SER A 488 7.03 2.97 -7.34
N SER A 489 5.91 3.46 -7.88
CA SER A 489 5.62 3.43 -9.32
C SER A 489 4.90 4.70 -9.78
N SER A 490 4.99 5.76 -8.98
CA SER A 490 4.21 6.98 -9.19
C SER A 490 4.67 7.76 -10.41
N SER A 491 5.92 7.63 -10.85
CA SER A 491 6.47 8.30 -12.05
C SER A 491 6.02 7.68 -13.37
N VAL A 492 5.50 6.45 -13.34
CA VAL A 492 5.16 5.71 -14.56
C VAL A 492 3.94 6.35 -15.23
N GLU A 493 4.20 7.03 -16.34
CA GLU A 493 3.17 7.63 -17.17
C GLU A 493 2.52 6.58 -18.08
N ASN A 494 1.20 6.65 -18.22
CA ASN A 494 0.46 5.89 -19.21
C ASN A 494 -0.73 6.70 -19.72
N GLU A 495 -1.51 6.18 -20.68
CA GLU A 495 -2.68 6.87 -21.26
C GLU A 495 -3.70 7.39 -20.21
N LYS A 496 -3.64 6.89 -18.97
CA LYS A 496 -4.61 7.15 -17.90
C LYS A 496 -3.97 7.76 -16.64
N HIS A 497 -2.66 7.93 -16.58
CA HIS A 497 -1.93 8.36 -15.38
C HIS A 497 -0.77 9.25 -15.77
N GLU A 498 -0.76 10.51 -15.30
CA GLU A 498 0.21 11.55 -15.71
C GLU A 498 1.65 11.30 -15.26
N GLY A 499 1.85 10.46 -14.24
CA GLY A 499 3.16 10.27 -13.65
C GLY A 499 3.56 11.41 -12.71
N TRP A 500 4.19 11.07 -11.60
CA TRP A 500 4.67 11.99 -10.57
C TRP A 500 6.04 11.52 -10.07
N ASN A 501 7.09 12.29 -10.34
CA ASN A 501 8.44 11.93 -9.90
C ASN A 501 8.65 12.13 -8.40
N ALA A 502 7.93 13.08 -7.79
CA ALA A 502 8.13 13.45 -6.40
C ALA A 502 7.82 12.33 -5.39
N PRO A 503 6.71 11.56 -5.50
CA PRO A 503 6.46 10.44 -4.59
C PRO A 503 7.45 9.28 -4.78
N GLU A 504 7.89 8.99 -6.02
CA GLU A 504 8.94 8.01 -6.28
C GLU A 504 10.28 8.46 -5.67
N PHE A 505 10.62 9.75 -5.81
CA PHE A 505 11.79 10.35 -5.17
C PHE A 505 11.77 10.15 -3.64
N ILE A 506 10.62 10.41 -2.98
CA ILE A 506 10.49 10.21 -1.53
C ILE A 506 10.74 8.74 -1.17
N TRP A 507 10.11 7.82 -1.91
CA TRP A 507 10.26 6.38 -1.68
C TRP A 507 11.72 5.93 -1.84
N LYS A 508 12.36 6.36 -2.92
CA LYS A 508 13.76 6.10 -3.18
C LYS A 508 14.63 6.61 -2.04
N ALA A 509 14.54 7.91 -1.73
CA ALA A 509 15.44 8.57 -0.79
C ALA A 509 15.32 8.07 0.66
N LEU A 510 14.11 7.76 1.12
CA LEU A 510 13.90 7.35 2.51
C LEU A 510 13.89 5.84 2.72
N VAL A 511 13.58 5.04 1.69
CA VAL A 511 13.38 3.59 1.84
C VAL A 511 14.35 2.78 0.99
N GLU A 512 14.29 2.88 -0.33
CA GLU A 512 15.09 1.99 -1.20
C GLU A 512 16.57 2.18 -0.96
N ASP A 513 17.01 3.42 -0.91
CA ASP A 513 18.42 3.78 -0.88
C ASP A 513 19.09 3.50 0.48
N GLU A 514 18.30 3.35 1.55
CA GLU A 514 18.78 2.98 2.89
C GLU A 514 18.72 1.46 3.12
N TRP A 515 17.68 0.80 2.60
CA TRP A 515 17.37 -0.57 3.00
C TRP A 515 17.65 -1.63 1.94
N SER A 516 17.86 -1.26 0.67
CA SER A 516 18.09 -2.24 -0.41
C SER A 516 19.39 -3.04 -0.28
N GLU A 517 20.35 -2.57 0.53
CA GLU A 517 21.55 -3.36 0.85
C GLU A 517 21.27 -4.49 1.86
N LYS A 518 20.22 -4.34 2.67
CA LYS A 518 19.86 -5.27 3.76
C LYS A 518 18.68 -6.16 3.41
N TYR A 519 17.71 -5.64 2.67
CA TYR A 519 16.46 -6.30 2.35
C TYR A 519 16.15 -6.17 0.86
N GLU A 520 15.46 -7.17 0.28
CA GLU A 520 14.94 -7.10 -1.07
C GLU A 520 13.65 -6.26 -1.10
N ILE A 521 13.80 -4.94 -1.26
CA ILE A 521 12.68 -3.98 -1.31
C ILE A 521 12.00 -4.01 -2.69
N ASN A 522 11.44 -5.17 -3.06
CA ASN A 522 10.65 -5.35 -4.28
C ASN A 522 9.16 -5.49 -3.96
N LEU A 523 8.39 -4.43 -4.13
CA LEU A 523 6.95 -4.45 -3.83
C LEU A 523 6.12 -5.29 -4.82
N LYS A 524 6.71 -5.76 -5.92
CA LYS A 524 6.08 -6.77 -6.79
C LYS A 524 6.30 -8.19 -6.30
N GLU A 525 7.25 -8.43 -5.41
CA GLU A 525 7.49 -9.75 -4.81
C GLU A 525 7.77 -9.58 -3.31
N PRO A 526 6.82 -9.00 -2.55
CA PRO A 526 7.10 -8.51 -1.19
C PRO A 526 7.32 -9.61 -0.14
N ALA A 527 7.08 -10.87 -0.53
CA ALA A 527 7.17 -12.05 0.32
C ALA A 527 8.42 -12.90 0.03
N THR A 528 9.39 -12.40 -0.75
CA THR A 528 10.69 -13.04 -0.88
C THR A 528 11.40 -13.08 0.47
N GLU A 529 12.35 -14.02 0.63
CA GLU A 529 13.21 -14.08 1.81
C GLU A 529 14.02 -12.78 1.94
N ASP A 530 14.07 -12.22 3.14
CA ASP A 530 14.61 -10.88 3.40
C ASP A 530 13.85 -9.78 2.60
N GLY A 531 12.61 -10.04 2.21
CA GLY A 531 11.78 -9.13 1.43
C GLY A 531 11.10 -8.03 2.27
N TYR A 532 10.20 -7.29 1.63
CA TYR A 532 9.51 -6.16 2.26
C TYR A 532 8.73 -6.55 3.53
N PHE A 533 8.05 -7.70 3.53
CA PHE A 533 7.28 -8.13 4.71
C PHE A 533 8.19 -8.52 5.89
N ASP A 534 9.32 -9.18 5.63
CA ASP A 534 10.30 -9.52 6.66
C ASP A 534 10.90 -8.23 7.25
N ALA A 535 11.27 -7.27 6.40
CA ALA A 535 11.75 -5.95 6.84
C ALA A 535 10.73 -5.21 7.72
N LEU A 536 9.44 -5.23 7.35
CA LEU A 536 8.37 -4.64 8.15
C LEU A 536 8.17 -5.33 9.49
N GLU A 537 8.36 -6.64 9.59
CA GLU A 537 8.16 -7.39 10.84
C GLU A 537 9.39 -7.24 11.76
N GLU A 538 10.60 -7.30 11.22
CA GLU A 538 11.84 -7.38 11.99
C GLU A 538 12.45 -6.03 12.37
N SER A 539 12.29 -4.99 11.54
CA SER A 539 13.01 -3.72 11.70
C SER A 539 12.09 -2.57 12.12
N HIS A 540 12.28 -2.06 13.33
CA HIS A 540 11.56 -0.86 13.78
C HIS A 540 11.95 0.38 12.97
N GLU A 541 13.23 0.55 12.68
CA GLU A 541 13.75 1.67 11.88
C GLU A 541 13.19 1.64 10.45
N PHE A 542 13.03 0.45 9.84
CA PHE A 542 12.40 0.32 8.54
C PHE A 542 10.94 0.79 8.56
N ARG A 543 10.18 0.41 9.60
CA ARG A 543 8.81 0.91 9.80
C ARG A 543 8.77 2.42 9.99
N MET A 544 9.77 3.01 10.64
CA MET A 544 9.88 4.47 10.78
C MET A 544 10.09 5.13 9.42
N ASP A 545 11.02 4.62 8.61
CA ASP A 545 11.31 5.16 7.27
C ASP A 545 10.13 5.02 6.30
N VAL A 546 9.43 3.88 6.30
CA VAL A 546 8.20 3.71 5.49
C VAL A 546 7.08 4.66 5.94
N ALA A 547 6.89 4.83 7.26
CA ALA A 547 5.89 5.75 7.78
C ALA A 547 6.23 7.21 7.46
N ALA A 548 7.52 7.58 7.53
CA ALA A 548 8.03 8.88 7.14
C ALA A 548 7.86 9.16 5.65
N ALA A 549 8.17 8.19 4.79
CA ALA A 549 7.95 8.30 3.35
C ALA A 549 6.47 8.55 3.03
N THR A 550 5.58 7.78 3.65
CA THR A 550 4.14 7.96 3.46
C THR A 550 3.66 9.32 3.98
N ALA A 551 4.09 9.75 5.18
CA ALA A 551 3.73 11.06 5.73
C ALA A 551 4.27 12.23 4.87
N ALA A 552 5.52 12.13 4.39
CA ALA A 552 6.11 13.07 3.45
C ALA A 552 5.32 13.15 2.14
N CYS A 553 4.79 12.02 1.66
CA CYS A 553 3.93 11.97 0.49
C CYS A 553 2.61 12.74 0.73
N TYR A 554 2.00 12.64 1.91
CA TYR A 554 0.85 13.47 2.25
C TYR A 554 1.19 14.95 2.34
N VAL A 555 2.32 15.32 2.97
CA VAL A 555 2.80 16.70 2.96
C VAL A 555 2.93 17.21 1.53
N TRP A 556 3.58 16.46 0.64
CA TRP A 556 3.66 16.79 -0.78
C TRP A 556 2.28 16.98 -1.42
N GLY A 557 1.33 16.08 -1.16
CA GLY A 557 -0.03 16.13 -1.70
C GLY A 557 -0.79 17.40 -1.32
N HIS A 558 -0.73 17.76 -0.03
CA HIS A 558 -1.35 18.99 0.51
C HIS A 558 -0.85 20.25 -0.20
N PHE A 559 0.46 20.35 -0.46
CA PHE A 559 1.02 21.54 -1.10
C PHE A 559 0.72 21.59 -2.60
N THR A 560 0.78 20.43 -3.28
CA THR A 560 0.99 20.39 -4.73
C THR A 560 -0.14 19.78 -5.53
N GLN A 561 -1.06 19.04 -4.91
CA GLN A 561 -2.12 18.33 -5.61
C GLN A 561 -3.53 18.64 -5.13
N MET A 562 -3.71 19.25 -3.96
CA MET A 562 -5.04 19.64 -3.48
C MET A 562 -5.31 21.08 -3.83
N ASP A 563 -6.43 21.32 -4.52
CA ASP A 563 -6.88 22.67 -4.82
C ASP A 563 -7.59 23.26 -3.60
N SER A 564 -7.37 24.56 -3.37
CA SER A 564 -8.01 25.33 -2.31
C SER A 564 -8.78 26.50 -2.90
N GLU A 565 -9.95 26.80 -2.34
CA GLU A 565 -10.72 28.00 -2.67
C GLU A 565 -10.14 29.22 -1.96
N PHE A 566 -9.24 29.93 -2.62
CA PHE A 566 -8.80 31.25 -2.18
C PHE A 566 -9.79 32.32 -2.70
N ASN A 567 -9.85 33.47 -2.03
CA ASN A 567 -10.57 34.66 -2.48
C ASN A 567 -10.12 35.13 -3.88
N SER A 568 -8.91 34.75 -4.30
CA SER A 568 -8.36 35.10 -5.62
C SER A 568 -8.66 34.07 -6.72
N GLY A 569 -9.37 32.98 -6.39
CA GLY A 569 -9.66 31.85 -7.27
C GLY A 569 -9.17 30.52 -6.68
N GLU A 570 -9.49 29.44 -7.38
CA GLU A 570 -9.03 28.09 -7.05
C GLU A 570 -7.56 27.91 -7.46
N SER A 571 -6.72 27.42 -6.54
CA SER A 571 -5.33 27.05 -6.81
C SER A 571 -4.79 26.14 -5.72
N THR A 572 -3.72 25.40 -6.01
CA THR A 572 -2.95 24.69 -4.98
C THR A 572 -2.25 25.68 -4.04
N TRP A 573 -1.86 25.24 -2.83
CA TRP A 573 -1.05 26.07 -1.94
C TRP A 573 0.26 26.48 -2.57
N MET A 574 0.92 25.56 -3.28
CA MET A 574 2.17 25.80 -4.00
C MET A 574 2.04 26.97 -4.99
N GLU A 575 0.97 26.99 -5.80
CA GLU A 575 0.72 28.07 -6.77
C GLU A 575 0.40 29.40 -6.08
N PHE A 576 -0.44 29.38 -5.04
CA PHE A 576 -0.77 30.58 -4.26
C PHE A 576 0.47 31.19 -3.59
N MET A 577 1.27 30.33 -2.96
CA MET A 577 2.53 30.69 -2.31
C MET A 577 3.51 31.30 -3.31
N ASN A 578 3.66 30.70 -4.50
CA ASN A 578 4.50 31.25 -5.56
C ASN A 578 3.99 32.63 -6.02
N LYS A 579 2.69 32.79 -6.24
CA LYS A 579 2.11 34.08 -6.65
C LYS A 579 2.38 35.22 -5.66
N HIS A 580 2.45 34.91 -4.37
CA HIS A 580 2.61 35.89 -3.29
C HIS A 580 4.01 35.94 -2.66
N GLY A 581 4.98 35.18 -3.19
CA GLY A 581 6.33 35.13 -2.62
C GLY A 581 6.35 34.64 -1.17
N ILE A 582 5.49 33.70 -0.81
CA ILE A 582 5.40 33.11 0.53
C ILE A 582 6.04 31.73 0.51
N GLY A 583 7.00 31.47 1.39
CA GLY A 583 7.65 30.17 1.53
C GLY A 583 7.40 29.54 2.89
N VAL A 584 7.63 28.24 3.01
CA VAL A 584 7.65 27.54 4.30
C VAL A 584 9.05 27.01 4.63
N ASN A 585 9.34 26.95 5.93
CA ASN A 585 10.38 26.14 6.55
C ASN A 585 9.69 25.07 7.39
N LEU A 586 9.69 23.81 6.98
CA LEU A 586 9.13 22.73 7.78
C LEU A 586 10.07 22.42 8.95
N GLU A 587 9.53 22.35 10.16
CA GLU A 587 10.29 22.08 11.39
C GLU A 587 9.81 20.80 12.06
N ALA A 588 10.67 20.06 12.76
CA ALA A 588 10.21 18.92 13.55
C ALA A 588 9.28 19.39 14.68
N MET A 589 8.20 18.66 14.99
CA MET A 589 7.43 18.87 16.21
C MET A 589 8.14 18.23 17.41
N HIS A 590 8.10 18.83 18.60
CA HIS A 590 8.56 18.15 19.83
C HIS A 590 7.66 16.97 20.19
N GLY A 591 8.21 15.96 20.84
CA GLY A 591 7.44 14.81 21.32
C GLY A 591 8.11 14.12 22.49
N SER A 592 7.84 12.83 22.63
CA SER A 592 8.48 11.97 23.61
C SER A 592 9.00 10.69 22.95
N PRO A 593 9.91 9.94 23.59
CA PRO A 593 10.38 8.67 23.04
C PRO A 593 9.27 7.62 22.84
N GLN A 594 8.11 7.79 23.50
CA GLN A 594 6.95 6.92 23.35
C GLN A 594 5.97 7.40 22.26
N GLN A 595 6.17 8.61 21.73
CA GLN A 595 5.27 9.27 20.79
C GLN A 595 5.93 9.47 19.42
N LEU A 596 6.86 8.58 19.02
CA LEU A 596 7.56 8.67 17.73
C LEU A 596 6.55 9.03 16.63
N LEU A 597 6.69 10.24 16.10
CA LEU A 597 5.78 10.80 15.11
C LEU A 597 6.11 10.21 13.75
N LYS A 598 5.19 10.34 12.79
CA LYS A 598 5.44 9.81 11.44
C LYS A 598 6.53 10.59 10.69
N LEU A 599 6.64 11.90 10.91
CA LEU A 599 7.57 12.78 10.19
C LEU A 599 8.20 13.75 11.20
N TRP A 600 9.44 13.50 11.63
CA TRP A 600 10.11 14.33 12.64
C TRP A 600 11.63 14.35 12.51
N ARG A 601 12.26 13.37 11.85
CA ARG A 601 13.72 13.41 11.68
C ARG A 601 14.08 14.46 10.62
N PRO A 602 15.19 15.19 10.79
CA PRO A 602 15.59 16.21 9.82
C PRO A 602 15.72 15.69 8.38
N LYS A 603 16.23 14.46 8.19
CA LYS A 603 16.34 13.83 6.85
C LYS A 603 14.97 13.63 6.17
N ASP A 604 13.95 13.29 6.96
CA ASP A 604 12.60 13.03 6.45
C ASP A 604 11.93 14.33 6.01
N ILE A 605 12.04 15.37 6.84
CA ILE A 605 11.49 16.71 6.59
C ILE A 605 12.17 17.37 5.39
N ALA A 606 13.49 17.21 5.27
CA ALA A 606 14.24 17.69 4.13
C ALA A 606 13.77 17.02 2.83
N THR A 607 13.57 15.69 2.86
CA THR A 607 13.04 14.94 1.71
C THR A 607 11.63 15.40 1.33
N ALA A 608 10.73 15.62 2.29
CA ALA A 608 9.40 16.17 2.03
C ALA A 608 9.48 17.56 1.35
N SER A 609 10.40 18.41 1.81
CA SER A 609 10.64 19.74 1.25
C SER A 609 11.14 19.67 -0.19
N HIS A 610 12.08 18.76 -0.49
CA HIS A 610 12.56 18.52 -1.85
C HIS A 610 11.46 18.02 -2.79
N ALA A 611 10.59 17.12 -2.33
CA ALA A 611 9.47 16.62 -3.14
C ALA A 611 8.51 17.73 -3.58
N ILE A 612 8.18 18.68 -2.67
CA ILE A 612 7.40 19.88 -3.01
C ILE A 612 8.15 20.70 -4.07
N ASN A 613 9.45 20.93 -3.88
CA ASN A 613 10.25 21.76 -4.80
C ASN A 613 10.46 21.13 -6.18
N ILE A 614 10.63 19.81 -6.26
CA ILE A 614 10.70 19.07 -7.53
C ILE A 614 9.41 19.32 -8.32
N THR A 615 8.26 19.19 -7.65
CA THR A 615 6.96 19.43 -8.29
C THR A 615 6.80 20.89 -8.70
N ALA A 616 7.19 21.83 -7.84
CA ALA A 616 7.18 23.25 -8.11
C ALA A 616 7.97 23.60 -9.36
N ARG A 617 9.21 23.11 -9.49
CA ARG A 617 10.07 23.38 -10.66
C ARG A 617 9.56 22.75 -11.95
N ASN A 618 8.88 21.62 -11.85
CA ASN A 618 8.35 20.92 -13.02
C ASN A 618 7.03 21.51 -13.51
N LYS A 619 6.22 22.09 -12.61
CA LYS A 619 4.87 22.61 -12.93
C LYS A 619 4.80 24.13 -13.04
N LEU A 620 5.57 24.86 -12.25
CA LEU A 620 5.56 26.32 -12.25
C LEU A 620 6.54 26.84 -13.30
N GLY A 621 6.06 27.66 -14.24
CA GLY A 621 6.88 28.26 -15.28
C GLY A 621 7.93 29.21 -14.72
N ASP A 622 7.48 30.23 -13.97
CA ASP A 622 8.33 31.20 -13.29
C ASP A 622 8.16 31.09 -11.77
N MET A 623 9.27 30.84 -11.08
CA MET A 623 9.34 30.87 -9.62
C MET A 623 9.52 32.31 -9.12
N HIS A 624 8.80 32.68 -8.07
CA HIS A 624 8.94 33.99 -7.44
C HIS A 624 10.38 34.22 -6.98
N PRO A 625 11.01 35.38 -7.28
CA PRO A 625 12.43 35.60 -7.01
C PRO A 625 12.82 35.39 -5.54
N GLU A 626 11.96 35.82 -4.61
CA GLU A 626 12.19 35.68 -3.16
C GLU A 626 12.21 34.23 -2.66
N LEU A 627 11.63 33.29 -3.41
CA LEU A 627 11.60 31.88 -3.02
C LEU A 627 12.89 31.14 -3.38
N ASP A 628 13.76 31.73 -4.19
CA ASP A 628 15.01 31.12 -4.67
C ASP A 628 14.77 29.70 -5.23
N SER A 629 13.75 29.57 -6.09
CA SER A 629 13.33 28.29 -6.70
C SER A 629 12.93 27.19 -5.71
N CYS A 630 12.56 27.54 -4.47
CA CYS A 630 12.18 26.59 -3.42
C CYS A 630 11.00 27.13 -2.58
N ILE A 631 9.84 26.50 -2.72
CA ILE A 631 8.63 26.82 -1.93
C ILE A 631 8.76 26.29 -0.51
N ALA A 632 9.26 25.06 -0.37
CA ALA A 632 9.48 24.42 0.91
C ALA A 632 10.97 24.29 1.22
N LYS A 633 11.33 24.57 2.46
CA LYS A 633 12.68 24.42 3.04
C LYS A 633 12.50 23.81 4.42
N PHE A 634 13.56 23.62 5.18
CA PHE A 634 13.42 23.09 6.54
C PHE A 634 14.21 23.88 7.58
N THR A 635 13.73 23.73 8.81
CA THR A 635 14.34 24.22 10.05
C THR A 635 14.88 23.02 10.81
N ILE A 636 16.09 23.17 11.38
CA ILE A 636 16.60 22.21 12.35
C ILE A 636 16.25 22.73 13.73
N ASP A 637 15.52 21.91 14.49
CA ASP A 637 15.38 22.06 15.94
C ASP A 637 15.95 20.84 16.64
N MET A 638 17.07 21.05 17.33
CA MET A 638 17.80 19.98 17.99
C MET A 638 17.16 19.51 19.29
N GLU A 639 16.36 20.34 19.95
CA GLU A 639 15.63 19.93 21.14
C GLU A 639 14.46 19.05 20.75
N HIS A 640 13.71 19.43 19.72
CA HIS A 640 12.61 18.62 19.21
C HIS A 640 13.10 17.23 18.79
N VAL A 641 14.22 17.15 18.08
CA VAL A 641 14.85 15.87 17.73
C VAL A 641 15.30 15.10 18.97
N ALA A 642 15.89 15.77 19.96
CA ALA A 642 16.34 15.11 21.19
C ALA A 642 15.18 14.62 22.07
N SER A 643 14.01 15.27 22.01
CA SER A 643 12.82 14.91 22.79
C SER A 643 12.27 13.53 22.46
N PHE A 644 12.59 12.99 21.28
CA PHE A 644 12.27 11.61 20.90
C PHE A 644 13.26 10.57 21.43
N GLY A 645 14.25 10.98 22.24
CA GLY A 645 15.32 10.11 22.74
C GLY A 645 16.41 9.82 21.71
N ALA A 646 16.38 10.48 20.54
CA ALA A 646 17.41 10.36 19.52
C ALA A 646 18.60 11.28 19.81
N ASN A 647 19.79 10.88 19.36
CA ASN A 647 20.96 11.75 19.42
C ASN A 647 20.86 12.78 18.28
N PRO A 648 20.63 14.07 18.57
CA PRO A 648 20.38 15.07 17.53
C PRO A 648 21.62 15.31 16.65
N TRP A 649 22.82 15.07 17.17
CA TRP A 649 24.05 15.17 16.38
C TRP A 649 24.15 14.05 15.34
N ASN A 650 23.74 12.83 15.69
CA ASN A 650 23.69 11.72 14.72
C ASN A 650 22.64 11.99 13.65
N GLN A 651 21.48 12.51 14.05
CA GLN A 651 20.40 12.86 13.11
C GLN A 651 20.80 13.99 12.14
N MET A 652 21.60 14.95 12.59
CA MET A 652 22.18 15.95 11.67
C MET A 652 23.20 15.33 10.72
N LYS A 653 24.01 14.38 11.20
CA LYS A 653 24.95 13.63 10.34
C LYS A 653 24.19 12.92 9.22
N GLU A 654 23.18 12.14 9.59
CA GLU A 654 22.33 11.39 8.66
C GLU A 654 21.63 12.33 7.67
N MET A 655 21.16 13.49 8.13
CA MET A 655 20.57 14.50 7.24
C MET A 655 21.59 15.03 6.23
N ILE A 656 22.81 15.36 6.63
CA ILE A 656 23.85 15.83 5.70
C ILE A 656 24.21 14.73 4.69
N GLU A 657 24.44 13.50 5.15
CA GLU A 657 24.74 12.36 4.27
C GLU A 657 23.59 12.13 3.27
N ASN A 658 22.34 12.28 3.70
CA ASN A 658 21.16 12.21 2.83
C ASN A 658 21.12 13.37 1.82
N GLU A 659 21.45 14.60 2.22
CA GLU A 659 21.47 15.76 1.31
C GLU A 659 22.61 15.66 0.28
N GLU A 660 23.79 15.16 0.67
CA GLU A 660 24.89 14.84 -0.25
C GLU A 660 24.46 13.78 -1.26
N LYS A 661 23.71 12.77 -0.82
CA LYS A 661 23.17 11.71 -1.67
C LYS A 661 22.11 12.23 -2.64
N ILE A 662 21.13 13.00 -2.17
CA ILE A 662 20.10 13.60 -3.02
C ILE A 662 20.73 14.53 -4.06
N ALA A 663 21.81 15.22 -3.73
CA ALA A 663 22.54 16.05 -4.68
C ALA A 663 23.14 15.27 -5.85
N SER A 664 23.35 13.96 -5.69
CA SER A 664 23.84 13.05 -6.75
C SER A 664 22.74 12.50 -7.66
N TYR A 665 21.46 12.72 -7.34
CA TYR A 665 20.37 12.20 -8.18
C TYR A 665 20.21 13.03 -9.45
N GLU A 666 20.49 12.41 -10.60
CA GLU A 666 20.36 13.05 -11.92
C GLU A 666 18.91 12.99 -12.45
N ASP A 667 18.14 11.99 -12.04
CA ASP A 667 16.77 11.75 -12.53
C ASP A 667 15.73 12.74 -11.98
N TYR A 668 16.11 13.54 -10.96
CA TYR A 668 15.23 14.50 -10.31
C TYR A 668 15.76 15.92 -10.45
N THR A 669 14.86 16.88 -10.65
CA THR A 669 15.16 18.32 -10.71
C THR A 669 15.39 18.90 -9.31
N THR A 670 16.33 18.33 -8.55
CA THR A 670 16.60 18.66 -7.13
C THR A 670 17.15 20.08 -6.94
N GLY A 671 17.89 20.60 -7.94
CA GLY A 671 18.45 21.95 -7.94
C GLY A 671 19.53 22.18 -6.87
N ILE A 672 20.04 21.11 -6.26
CA ILE A 672 21.04 21.10 -5.19
C ILE A 672 22.45 21.25 -5.76
N ASN A 673 23.34 21.92 -5.03
CA ASN A 673 24.77 21.95 -5.35
C ASN A 673 25.47 20.81 -4.58
N PRO A 674 26.09 19.82 -5.26
CA PRO A 674 26.79 18.71 -4.59
C PRO A 674 27.91 19.15 -3.65
N GLU A 675 28.57 20.29 -3.92
CA GLU A 675 29.64 20.81 -3.05
C GLU A 675 29.11 21.56 -1.81
N LYS A 676 27.86 22.02 -1.88
CA LYS A 676 27.19 22.85 -0.86
C LYS A 676 25.71 22.44 -0.74
N PRO A 677 25.43 21.18 -0.34
CA PRO A 677 24.09 20.60 -0.45
C PRO A 677 23.04 21.35 0.38
N LEU A 678 23.42 21.94 1.52
CA LEU A 678 22.51 22.66 2.40
C LEU A 678 22.17 24.08 1.91
N ALA A 679 22.90 24.62 0.94
CA ALA A 679 22.85 26.04 0.59
C ALA A 679 21.48 26.53 0.12
N LYS A 680 20.63 25.66 -0.43
CA LYS A 680 19.29 26.07 -0.92
C LYS A 680 18.14 25.63 -0.03
N ILE A 681 18.33 24.62 0.80
CA ILE A 681 17.22 23.93 1.48
C ILE A 681 17.17 24.16 2.99
N LEU A 682 18.32 24.28 3.67
CA LEU A 682 18.36 24.63 5.10
C LEU A 682 18.31 26.16 5.22
N ARG A 683 17.36 26.67 6.02
CA ARG A 683 17.21 28.11 6.24
C ARG A 683 17.28 28.57 7.66
N GLN A 684 16.76 27.79 8.58
CA GLN A 684 16.69 28.20 9.97
C GLN A 684 17.27 27.10 10.84
N TYR A 685 18.02 27.50 11.86
CA TYR A 685 18.57 26.60 12.85
C TYR A 685 18.25 27.15 14.24
N HIS A 686 17.40 26.45 14.97
CA HIS A 686 17.12 26.68 16.38
C HIS A 686 18.27 26.12 17.21
N LEU A 687 19.10 27.02 17.72
CA LEU A 687 20.38 26.68 18.34
C LEU A 687 20.22 26.45 19.84
N MET A 688 19.78 25.24 20.20
CA MET A 688 19.46 24.88 21.59
C MET A 688 20.28 23.71 22.07
N LYS A 689 20.78 23.76 23.32
CA LYS A 689 21.44 22.60 23.89
C LYS A 689 20.38 21.60 24.32
N PRO A 690 20.42 20.35 23.83
CA PRO A 690 19.54 19.30 24.31
C PRO A 690 19.71 19.13 25.83
N GLY A 691 18.67 19.42 26.60
CA GLY A 691 18.74 19.58 28.06
C GLY A 691 17.67 18.77 28.79
N VAL A 692 18.08 17.62 29.34
CA VAL A 692 17.48 16.82 30.43
C VAL A 692 15.94 16.83 30.54
N GLU A 693 15.32 15.73 30.11
CA GLU A 693 13.92 15.39 30.41
C GLU A 693 13.59 15.63 31.90
N SER A 694 12.62 16.49 32.16
CA SER A 694 12.02 16.64 33.49
C SER A 694 10.65 15.95 33.53
N GLN A 695 10.10 15.73 34.73
CA GLN A 695 8.71 15.27 34.88
C GLN A 695 7.65 16.29 34.36
N GLN A 696 8.05 17.49 33.94
CA GLN A 696 7.16 18.58 33.52
C GLN A 696 7.32 19.04 32.06
N GLY A 697 8.23 18.45 31.27
CA GLY A 697 8.46 18.82 29.87
C GLY A 697 9.94 18.92 29.49
N THR A 698 10.18 19.25 28.21
CA THR A 698 11.50 19.62 27.68
C THR A 698 11.83 21.06 28.07
N TYR A 699 13.07 21.29 28.50
CA TYR A 699 13.55 22.64 28.82
C TYR A 699 14.75 22.98 27.94
N HIS A 700 14.66 24.13 27.29
CA HIS A 700 15.73 24.84 26.60
C HIS A 700 17.03 24.90 27.43
N GLY A 701 18.04 24.14 27.01
CA GLY A 701 19.36 24.14 27.65
C GLY A 701 20.29 25.20 27.06
N PRO A 702 21.09 25.92 27.88
CA PRO A 702 22.07 26.86 27.36
C PRO A 702 23.32 26.13 26.83
N PHE A 703 23.80 26.57 25.65
CA PHE A 703 25.16 26.26 25.23
C PHE A 703 26.16 27.13 26.01
N ARG A 704 27.21 26.49 26.53
CA ARG A 704 28.30 27.22 27.19
C ARG A 704 29.23 27.81 26.14
N ARG A 705 29.79 28.98 26.43
CA ARG A 705 30.89 29.53 25.63
C ARG A 705 32.03 28.51 25.55
N GLY A 706 32.53 28.26 24.35
CA GLY A 706 33.59 27.28 24.11
C GLY A 706 33.10 25.83 23.96
N ASP A 707 31.79 25.59 23.79
CA ASP A 707 31.26 24.26 23.50
C ASP A 707 31.78 23.75 22.14
N LYS A 708 32.82 22.91 22.20
CA LYS A 708 33.50 22.39 21.00
C LYS A 708 32.57 21.62 20.08
N GLN A 709 31.59 20.91 20.63
CA GLN A 709 30.66 20.12 19.84
C GLN A 709 29.77 21.04 19.02
N LEU A 710 29.19 22.07 19.64
CA LEU A 710 28.40 23.09 18.95
C LEU A 710 29.19 23.72 17.79
N TYR A 711 30.41 24.20 18.05
CA TYR A 711 31.23 24.83 17.03
C TYR A 711 31.60 23.88 15.89
N THR A 712 31.80 22.60 16.18
CA THR A 712 32.13 21.59 15.17
C THR A 712 30.97 21.39 14.20
N TRP A 713 29.74 21.34 14.72
CA TRP A 713 28.55 21.18 13.90
C TRP A 713 28.16 22.44 13.13
N ILE A 714 28.24 23.62 13.74
CA ILE A 714 28.07 24.89 13.01
C ILE A 714 29.08 24.98 11.87
N TYR A 715 30.35 24.66 12.13
CA TYR A 715 31.39 24.63 11.10
C TYR A 715 31.01 23.66 9.98
N ARG A 716 30.59 22.44 10.32
CA ARG A 716 30.18 21.43 9.32
C ARG A 716 28.99 21.90 8.48
N LEU A 717 27.94 22.44 9.10
CA LEU A 717 26.78 22.99 8.39
C LEU A 717 27.20 24.09 7.40
N VAL A 718 28.08 25.02 7.82
CA VAL A 718 28.60 26.10 6.98
C VAL A 718 29.45 25.57 5.82
N GLU A 719 30.27 24.54 6.08
CA GLU A 719 31.03 23.83 5.05
C GLU A 719 30.11 23.16 4.04
N ASP A 720 28.99 22.58 4.49
CA ASP A 720 28.01 21.94 3.61
C ASP A 720 27.02 22.95 2.99
N GLY A 721 27.23 24.26 3.20
CA GLY A 721 26.53 25.32 2.48
C GLY A 721 25.52 26.13 3.28
N PHE A 722 25.27 25.83 4.55
CA PHE A 722 24.44 26.67 5.40
C PHE A 722 24.97 28.11 5.42
N ALA A 723 24.07 29.09 5.31
CA ALA A 723 24.37 30.51 5.13
C ALA A 723 25.18 30.88 3.87
N ARG A 724 25.32 30.00 2.86
CA ARG A 724 26.01 30.31 1.58
C ARG A 724 25.06 30.71 0.45
N ASN A 725 23.77 30.89 0.74
CA ASN A 725 22.81 31.33 -0.25
C ASN A 725 22.91 32.83 -0.50
N LYS A 726 23.02 33.25 -1.76
CA LYS A 726 23.16 34.68 -2.10
C LYS A 726 21.84 35.44 -2.16
N VAL A 727 20.71 34.74 -2.31
CA VAL A 727 19.39 35.33 -2.50
C VAL A 727 18.67 35.49 -1.16
N GLU A 728 18.70 34.46 -0.32
CA GLU A 728 17.95 34.42 0.94
C GLU A 728 18.87 34.23 2.13
N GLN A 729 18.66 35.01 3.20
CA GLN A 729 19.43 34.93 4.43
C GLN A 729 19.08 33.67 5.23
N ALA A 730 20.09 33.01 5.78
CA ALA A 730 19.90 31.98 6.80
C ALA A 730 19.68 32.62 8.19
N ALA A 731 18.88 31.99 9.05
CA ALA A 731 18.64 32.44 10.40
C ALA A 731 19.22 31.46 11.42
N LEU A 732 20.05 31.98 12.33
CA LEU A 732 20.45 31.30 13.56
C LEU A 732 19.59 31.86 14.69
N MET A 733 18.63 31.07 15.16
CA MET A 733 17.69 31.50 16.20
C MET A 733 18.12 30.96 17.56
N TYR A 734 18.20 31.86 18.54
CA TYR A 734 18.40 31.53 19.94
C TYR A 734 17.05 31.59 20.65
N GLU A 735 16.70 30.56 21.40
CA GLU A 735 15.51 30.57 22.24
C GLU A 735 15.90 30.73 23.70
N GLN A 736 15.14 31.55 24.45
CA GLN A 736 15.42 31.79 25.86
C GLN A 736 14.98 30.59 26.69
N GLY A 737 15.95 29.93 27.34
CA GLY A 737 15.65 29.04 28.47
C GLY A 737 15.33 29.83 29.76
N GLU A 738 14.97 29.10 30.83
CA GLU A 738 14.63 29.71 32.13
C GLU A 738 15.79 30.48 32.80
N GLU A 739 17.02 30.40 32.27
CA GLU A 739 18.18 31.14 32.78
C GLU A 739 18.29 32.54 32.14
N LYS A 740 18.17 33.57 32.99
CA LYS A 740 18.35 35.00 32.68
C LYS A 740 19.81 35.41 32.51
#